data_AF-A0A8J7GI02-F1
#
_entry.id   AF-A0A8J7GI02-F1
#
_cell.length_a   1.000
_cell.length_b   1.000
_cell.length_c   1.000
_cell.angle_alpha   90.00
_cell.angle_beta   90.00
_cell.angle_gamma   90.00
#
_symmetry.space_group_name_H-M   'P 1'
#
loop_
_entity.id
_entity.type
_entity.pdbx_description
1 polymer ?
#
loop_
_entity_poly.entity_id
_entity_poly.type
_entity_poly.pdbx_seq_one_letter_code
_entity_poly.pdbx_strand_id
1 'polypeptide(L)'
;MTGARMFVAAVRPDADVLLFCLPYAGGGAGAFHPWRTAFPAGVDVQPVQLPGRENRIAEPAHFTPEDVAVAIADRADRPYAIYGHSMGARLGFEVIRCLRRTGARLPSRFYVGGSRPPDLEESLVRIVDLPDDGFVRGLEALGGTPPGALDVPELRELLLPLLRADFGWIDGYRYHDEDPLPVPIVGFAGQADPSVTPDLMAGWERHTGAGFRLHTVPGDHFFLVGDLARVTAAISEDLLGAVAPAGPPVTSDPATPAPPATHRIPLPGTDWTVWRQALLRTTGFPADGLDRLGSPALAAAADAHLDGGLDADGYAHAYEAAAAQVSEQIWAIATDPLFREAVTWQNRNALYALDGIAHQGPVAPRNSKRRQREEMVAQYWQRYCAKNETVGFFGPTTWIDLDPQGPAASAEPGPGLVRERRVFFEHWALSAFAAAVTADPRARRWLVPSVSPQLVLDGRHLVRVAQAPLHLTPAEAALLAECDGRRPAIEVARAACGVAGSPLRTPEDALILLGQLAERALVRWDVDLPMRMNAEDVLAERLALIGEPDLRDQALAGLARLRAARDAVEAAGGDPAAVQAALTALNATFVELTGQEAERRAGQMYAGRTLVVEECVRDLEAGIGGAVLEAMAGPFGILLQAARWLTVATAEAYLAVLGDFYQELARDLGTRDVPFGQLWYLAQGIFFGRGDRPVDEVAEEFTRRWSDLFRLDRFGDDTKAVALTSAELADLVREVFPADRPAWAAARVHSPDLHVCATSVEALARGEFTLVLGEIHAAWATLDAGLFLVGCTQVEELRAATLADVGPGRVLPLYPLDWPRYTSRLSGALDNDTDFQLGILPGPGADPDRLIPVTALTVSERDGDLVVHGRGQRWPLIEMFAELIGIHTQGAFKLVAATGHTPRITVDRMVLARETWRTTIAGTGLADVRGEQAQYLAARRWRAATGLPETVFVSIATETKPCYVDLGSPVYVTIFCSMLRAARLSHGDDVRVTITEMLPTPDEAWVPDAAGQRYFSEIRVQVCDPEPADTGRRP
;
A
#
# COMPACT_ATOMS: atom_id res chain seq x y z
N MET A 1 34.39 17.38 3.88
CA MET A 1 33.30 17.34 2.88
C MET A 1 32.72 15.92 2.89
N THR A 2 32.17 15.50 4.04
CA THR A 2 32.14 14.08 4.42
C THR A 2 30.96 13.68 5.31
N GLY A 3 30.52 14.52 6.26
CA GLY A 3 29.43 14.18 7.19
C GLY A 3 28.09 13.84 6.51
N ALA A 4 27.77 14.49 5.39
CA ALA A 4 26.51 14.29 4.65
C ALA A 4 26.29 12.86 4.09
N ARG A 5 27.30 11.98 4.10
CA ARG A 5 27.18 10.58 3.64
C ARG A 5 26.75 9.58 4.72
N MET A 6 26.70 9.97 6.00
CA MET A 6 26.33 9.07 7.09
C MET A 6 24.84 9.05 7.44
N PHE A 7 23.99 9.78 6.71
CA PHE A 7 22.55 9.88 7.04
C PHE A 7 21.68 9.77 5.80
N VAL A 8 21.00 8.63 5.66
CA VAL A 8 19.99 8.38 4.61
C VAL A 8 18.58 8.85 5.00
N ALA A 9 18.34 9.08 6.29
CA ALA A 9 17.11 9.65 6.81
C ALA A 9 17.17 11.19 6.78
N ALA A 10 16.14 11.86 6.23
CA ALA A 10 15.95 13.29 6.44
C ALA A 10 15.72 13.61 7.94
N VAL A 11 16.18 14.77 8.39
CA VAL A 11 15.86 15.30 9.73
C VAL A 11 14.38 15.70 9.77
N ARG A 12 13.67 15.40 10.85
CA ARG A 12 12.32 15.94 11.10
C ARG A 12 12.44 17.37 11.63
N PRO A 13 11.97 18.40 10.92
CA PRO A 13 12.14 19.79 11.35
C PRO A 13 11.39 20.09 12.66
N ASP A 14 10.29 19.37 12.94
CA ASP A 14 9.40 19.59 14.09
C ASP A 14 9.75 18.81 15.36
N ALA A 15 10.84 18.01 15.37
CA ALA A 15 11.25 17.25 16.55
C ALA A 15 12.07 18.11 17.51
N ASP A 16 11.72 18.08 18.81
CA ASP A 16 12.42 18.81 19.86
C ASP A 16 13.83 18.25 20.14
N VAL A 17 14.04 16.95 19.90
CA VAL A 17 15.31 16.25 20.15
C VAL A 17 15.63 15.24 19.04
N LEU A 18 16.90 15.19 18.61
CA LEU A 18 17.39 14.14 17.70
C LEU A 18 17.87 12.92 18.51
N LEU A 19 17.63 11.71 18.01
CA LEU A 19 18.18 10.46 18.58
C LEU A 19 19.05 9.76 17.54
N PHE A 20 20.36 9.98 17.60
CA PHE A 20 21.31 9.34 16.69
C PHE A 20 21.52 7.87 17.08
N CYS A 21 21.23 6.95 16.17
CA CYS A 21 21.26 5.51 16.44
C CYS A 21 22.43 4.82 15.74
N LEU A 22 23.33 4.22 16.53
CA LEU A 22 24.56 3.54 16.10
C LEU A 22 24.37 2.01 16.11
N PRO A 23 24.61 1.32 14.97
CA PRO A 23 24.29 -0.11 14.82
C PRO A 23 25.28 -1.05 15.51
N TYR A 24 24.82 -2.27 15.74
CA TYR A 24 25.65 -3.42 16.13
C TYR A 24 26.49 -3.95 14.96
N ALA A 25 27.44 -4.85 15.23
CA ALA A 25 28.33 -5.42 14.20
C ALA A 25 27.57 -6.12 13.07
N GLY A 26 27.91 -5.82 11.81
CA GLY A 26 27.18 -6.26 10.62
C GLY A 26 25.86 -5.51 10.37
N GLY A 27 25.35 -4.77 11.36
CA GLY A 27 24.14 -3.96 11.25
C GLY A 27 24.35 -2.67 10.47
N GLY A 28 23.26 -2.19 9.85
CA GLY A 28 23.19 -0.91 9.14
C GLY A 28 22.09 0.02 9.66
N ALA A 29 21.82 1.09 8.93
CA ALA A 29 20.79 2.07 9.26
C ALA A 29 19.37 1.47 9.24
N GLY A 30 19.14 0.42 8.45
CA GLY A 30 17.87 -0.30 8.35
C GLY A 30 17.38 -0.91 9.67
N ALA A 31 18.30 -1.30 10.56
CA ALA A 31 17.96 -1.84 11.90
C ALA A 31 17.14 -0.85 12.75
N PHE A 32 17.33 0.45 12.53
CA PHE A 32 16.59 1.52 13.21
C PHE A 32 15.49 2.15 12.35
N HIS A 33 15.18 1.59 11.17
CA HIS A 33 14.03 2.06 10.40
C HIS A 33 12.70 1.89 11.17
N PRO A 34 12.42 0.76 11.87
CA PRO A 34 11.23 0.63 12.72
C PRO A 34 11.24 1.58 13.91
N TRP A 35 12.41 1.96 14.42
CA TRP A 35 12.52 2.93 15.52
C TRP A 35 11.94 4.29 15.10
N ARG A 36 12.10 4.71 13.83
CA ARG A 36 11.56 5.99 13.35
C ARG A 36 10.03 6.08 13.49
N THR A 37 9.30 4.98 13.41
CA THR A 37 7.84 4.94 13.61
C THR A 37 7.40 4.55 15.02
N ALA A 38 8.32 4.06 15.87
CA ALA A 38 8.07 3.67 17.26
C ALA A 38 8.38 4.77 18.29
N PHE A 39 8.78 5.96 17.83
CA PHE A 39 8.96 7.17 18.65
C PHE A 39 7.93 8.25 18.28
N PRO A 40 7.42 9.01 19.27
CA PRO A 40 6.53 10.15 19.03
C PRO A 40 7.25 11.30 18.30
N ALA A 41 6.47 12.21 17.69
CA ALA A 41 6.98 13.23 16.78
C ALA A 41 8.08 14.15 17.35
N GLY A 42 8.10 14.38 18.67
CA GLY A 42 9.13 15.16 19.35
C GLY A 42 10.54 14.53 19.35
N VAL A 43 10.68 13.23 19.03
CA VAL A 43 11.98 12.55 18.88
C VAL A 43 12.20 12.20 17.41
N ASP A 44 13.27 12.74 16.81
CA ASP A 44 13.71 12.35 15.47
C ASP A 44 14.82 11.31 15.53
N VAL A 45 14.45 10.05 15.32
CA VAL A 45 15.39 8.95 15.15
C VAL A 45 16.17 9.15 13.84
N GLN A 46 17.49 9.34 13.99
CA GLN A 46 18.46 9.54 12.91
C GLN A 46 19.45 8.35 12.90
N PRO A 47 19.18 7.28 12.13
CA PRO A 47 20.09 6.13 11.99
C PRO A 47 21.41 6.51 11.31
N VAL A 48 22.53 6.01 11.83
CA VAL A 48 23.88 6.29 11.30
C VAL A 48 24.31 5.22 10.30
N GLN A 49 24.53 5.66 9.05
CA GLN A 49 24.98 4.84 7.93
C GLN A 49 26.51 4.72 7.90
N LEU A 50 27.07 3.76 8.62
CA LEU A 50 28.49 3.41 8.53
C LEU A 50 28.85 2.90 7.10
N PRO A 51 30.12 2.99 6.66
CA PRO A 51 30.56 2.49 5.35
C PRO A 51 30.44 0.96 5.19
N GLY A 52 30.48 0.49 3.95
CA GLY A 52 30.57 -0.94 3.60
C GLY A 52 29.32 -1.77 3.90
N ARG A 53 28.14 -1.14 3.93
CA ARG A 53 26.85 -1.82 4.16
C ARG A 53 25.69 -1.10 3.47
N GLU A 54 24.61 -1.82 3.22
CA GLU A 54 23.36 -1.31 2.61
C GLU A 54 23.64 -0.50 1.31
N ASN A 55 23.16 0.74 1.18
CA ASN A 55 23.40 1.55 -0.03
C ASN A 55 24.87 2.04 -0.17
N ARG A 56 25.73 1.76 0.81
CA ARG A 56 27.18 2.02 0.80
C ARG A 56 28.02 0.74 0.77
N ILE A 57 27.43 -0.39 0.38
CA ILE A 57 28.09 -1.73 0.33
C ILE A 57 29.35 -1.79 -0.53
N ALA A 58 29.49 -0.91 -1.53
CA ALA A 58 30.67 -0.81 -2.38
C ALA A 58 31.83 0.04 -1.80
N GLU A 59 31.64 0.67 -0.63
CA GLU A 59 32.71 1.38 0.08
C GLU A 59 33.44 0.42 1.03
N PRO A 60 34.75 0.59 1.30
CA PRO A 60 35.44 -0.17 2.34
C PRO A 60 34.77 0.03 3.71
N ALA A 61 34.55 -1.05 4.47
CA ALA A 61 33.89 -1.05 5.78
C ALA A 61 34.77 -0.48 6.92
N HIS A 62 35.42 0.67 6.70
CA HIS A 62 36.34 1.32 7.63
C HIS A 62 35.79 2.68 8.11
N PHE A 63 35.80 2.91 9.42
CA PHE A 63 35.36 4.16 10.06
C PHE A 63 36.20 4.44 11.31
N THR A 64 36.28 5.72 11.72
CA THR A 64 36.81 6.12 13.03
C THR A 64 35.73 6.75 13.91
N PRO A 65 35.86 6.73 15.26
CA PRO A 65 34.97 7.49 16.14
C PRO A 65 34.98 8.99 15.83
N GLU A 66 36.12 9.53 15.39
CA GLU A 66 36.28 10.92 14.93
C GLU A 66 35.41 11.23 13.68
N ASP A 67 35.37 10.35 12.67
CA ASP A 67 34.51 10.54 11.48
C ASP A 67 33.03 10.61 11.87
N VAL A 68 32.59 9.73 12.77
CA VAL A 68 31.20 9.64 13.25
C VAL A 68 30.86 10.81 14.17
N ALA A 69 31.80 11.25 15.01
CA ALA A 69 31.65 12.44 15.84
C ALA A 69 31.51 13.72 15.01
N VAL A 70 32.29 13.88 13.94
CA VAL A 70 32.14 14.99 12.98
C VAL A 70 30.78 14.91 12.30
N ALA A 71 30.36 13.75 11.81
CA ALA A 71 29.06 13.59 11.14
C ALA A 71 27.86 13.91 12.07
N ILE A 72 27.93 13.51 13.34
CA ILE A 72 26.91 13.85 14.35
C ILE A 72 26.96 15.34 14.71
N ALA A 73 28.15 15.93 14.90
CA ALA A 73 28.30 17.35 15.18
C ALA A 73 27.78 18.25 14.03
N ASP A 74 28.07 17.89 12.78
CA ASP A 74 27.57 18.55 11.56
C ASP A 74 26.03 18.55 11.46
N ARG A 75 25.35 17.64 12.20
CA ARG A 75 23.89 17.41 12.13
C ARG A 75 23.14 17.76 13.43
N ALA A 76 23.85 18.03 14.52
CA ALA A 76 23.29 18.29 15.84
C ALA A 76 22.83 19.76 16.03
N ASP A 77 21.87 20.19 15.20
CA ASP A 77 21.32 21.56 15.19
C ASP A 77 20.58 21.95 16.49
N ARG A 78 19.95 20.97 17.15
CA ARG A 78 19.09 21.11 18.33
C ARG A 78 19.56 20.20 19.49
N PRO A 79 18.85 20.08 20.63
CA PRO A 79 19.13 19.03 21.61
C PRO A 79 19.19 17.65 20.94
N TYR A 80 20.09 16.78 21.39
CA TYR A 80 20.17 15.43 20.86
C TYR A 80 20.62 14.43 21.90
N ALA A 81 20.27 13.17 21.70
CA ALA A 81 20.79 12.01 22.41
C ALA A 81 21.46 11.05 21.42
N ILE A 82 22.27 10.13 21.94
CA ILE A 82 22.84 9.02 21.17
C ILE A 82 22.29 7.72 21.76
N TYR A 83 21.82 6.81 20.91
CA TYR A 83 21.60 5.41 21.24
C TYR A 83 22.64 4.56 20.50
N GLY A 84 23.23 3.59 21.18
CA GLY A 84 24.08 2.58 20.56
C GLY A 84 23.77 1.20 21.11
N HIS A 85 23.90 0.17 20.26
CA HIS A 85 23.68 -1.22 20.65
C HIS A 85 24.90 -2.09 20.36
N SER A 86 25.32 -2.93 21.30
CA SER A 86 26.50 -3.79 21.19
C SER A 86 27.74 -2.97 20.76
N MET A 87 28.35 -3.25 19.60
CA MET A 87 29.40 -2.43 18.96
C MET A 87 29.06 -0.93 18.93
N GLY A 88 27.83 -0.58 18.55
CA GLY A 88 27.37 0.79 18.40
C GLY A 88 27.34 1.57 19.70
N ALA A 89 27.20 0.91 20.85
CA ALA A 89 27.34 1.57 22.15
C ALA A 89 28.81 1.90 22.46
N ARG A 90 29.72 0.97 22.17
CA ARG A 90 31.17 1.19 22.36
C ARG A 90 31.68 2.31 21.44
N LEU A 91 31.16 2.37 20.21
CA LEU A 91 31.38 3.48 19.28
C LEU A 91 30.76 4.78 19.79
N GLY A 92 29.53 4.76 20.30
CA GLY A 92 28.85 5.92 20.87
C GLY A 92 29.59 6.56 22.05
N PHE A 93 30.18 5.73 22.91
CA PHE A 93 31.00 6.19 24.03
C PHE A 93 32.24 6.96 23.56
N GLU A 94 33.02 6.41 22.62
CA GLU A 94 34.18 7.12 22.07
C GLU A 94 33.78 8.33 21.20
N VAL A 95 32.65 8.29 20.49
CA VAL A 95 32.09 9.45 19.81
C VAL A 95 31.84 10.61 20.79
N ILE A 96 31.28 10.34 21.97
CA ILE A 96 31.08 11.37 23.01
C ILE A 96 32.41 11.85 23.60
N ARG A 97 33.41 10.97 23.75
CA ARG A 97 34.79 11.39 24.10
C ARG A 97 35.41 12.27 23.01
N CYS A 98 35.26 11.96 21.73
CA CYS A 98 35.71 12.80 20.61
C CYS A 98 35.02 14.16 20.62
N LEU A 99 33.70 14.21 20.78
CA LEU A 99 32.92 15.45 20.91
C LEU A 99 33.40 16.29 22.11
N ARG A 100 33.73 15.65 23.25
CA ARG A 100 34.33 16.32 24.41
C ARG A 100 35.71 16.88 24.10
N ARG A 101 36.59 16.09 23.45
CA ARG A 101 37.96 16.48 23.08
C ARG A 101 37.99 17.64 22.05
N THR A 102 36.97 17.77 21.19
CA THR A 102 36.84 18.88 20.24
C THR A 102 36.05 20.09 20.77
N GLY A 103 35.45 20.00 21.96
CA GLY A 103 34.62 21.05 22.54
C GLY A 103 33.24 21.21 21.87
N ALA A 104 32.79 20.20 21.13
CA ALA A 104 31.48 20.18 20.50
C ALA A 104 30.35 20.03 21.54
N ARG A 105 29.12 20.39 21.14
CA ARG A 105 27.91 20.19 21.96
C ARG A 105 27.76 18.71 22.28
N LEU A 106 27.75 18.34 23.56
CA LEU A 106 27.51 16.96 24.02
C LEU A 106 26.00 16.62 24.00
N PRO A 107 25.64 15.33 23.88
CA PRO A 107 24.24 14.91 23.96
C PRO A 107 23.62 15.14 25.35
N SER A 108 22.29 15.27 25.40
CA SER A 108 21.49 15.36 26.63
C SER A 108 21.36 14.04 27.38
N ARG A 109 21.50 12.91 26.67
CA ARG A 109 21.49 11.52 27.16
C ARG A 109 22.35 10.63 26.28
N PHE A 110 22.94 9.60 26.88
CA PHE A 110 23.54 8.49 26.16
C PHE A 110 22.86 7.17 26.55
N TYR A 111 22.28 6.49 25.57
CA TYR A 111 21.56 5.24 25.72
C TYR A 111 22.41 4.07 25.23
N VAL A 112 22.55 3.04 26.06
CA VAL A 112 23.41 1.88 25.82
C VAL A 112 22.56 0.62 25.83
N GLY A 113 22.51 -0.13 24.73
CA GLY A 113 21.89 -1.45 24.70
C GLY A 113 22.92 -2.58 24.58
N GLY A 114 22.79 -3.64 25.38
CA GLY A 114 23.47 -4.93 25.16
C GLY A 114 24.98 -4.83 24.90
N SER A 115 25.72 -4.07 25.71
CA SER A 115 27.16 -3.82 25.48
C SER A 115 27.93 -3.75 26.79
N ARG A 116 29.12 -4.36 26.84
CA ARG A 116 29.92 -4.34 28.07
C ARG A 116 30.45 -2.93 28.37
N PRO A 117 30.59 -2.56 29.65
CA PRO A 117 31.28 -1.34 30.06
C PRO A 117 32.64 -1.23 29.35
N PRO A 118 33.04 -0.04 28.87
CA PRO A 118 34.16 0.09 27.95
C PRO A 118 35.52 -0.23 28.60
N ASP A 119 35.63 -0.19 29.94
CA ASP A 119 36.77 -0.66 30.72
C ASP A 119 36.92 -2.19 30.81
N LEU A 120 35.90 -2.95 30.41
CA LEU A 120 35.93 -4.41 30.38
C LEU A 120 36.18 -4.93 28.96
N GLU A 121 37.16 -5.83 28.81
CA GLU A 121 37.35 -6.56 27.56
C GLU A 121 36.10 -7.40 27.24
N GLU A 122 35.69 -7.40 25.97
CA GLU A 122 34.75 -8.39 25.49
C GLU A 122 35.48 -9.74 25.40
N SER A 123 35.16 -10.65 26.34
CA SER A 123 35.74 -12.00 26.42
C SER A 123 35.21 -12.94 25.32
N LEU A 124 34.54 -12.35 24.34
CA LEU A 124 34.03 -12.86 23.09
C LEU A 124 34.42 -11.77 22.07
N VAL A 125 35.15 -12.04 20.99
CA VAL A 125 35.60 -13.36 20.57
C VAL A 125 36.69 -13.25 19.49
N ARG A 126 37.83 -13.93 19.65
CA ARG A 126 38.87 -14.03 18.61
C ARG A 126 38.47 -14.96 17.44
N ILE A 127 37.26 -14.79 16.90
CA ILE A 127 36.85 -15.49 15.68
C ILE A 127 37.43 -14.81 14.44
N VAL A 128 37.76 -13.51 14.50
CA VAL A 128 38.30 -12.78 13.35
C VAL A 128 39.63 -13.37 12.85
N ASP A 129 40.43 -13.95 13.74
CA ASP A 129 41.67 -14.68 13.41
C ASP A 129 41.42 -16.08 12.79
N LEU A 130 40.17 -16.59 12.81
CA LEU A 130 39.84 -17.91 12.26
C LEU A 130 39.63 -17.85 10.73
N PRO A 131 39.88 -18.96 10.00
CA PRO A 131 39.41 -19.14 8.62
C PRO A 131 37.89 -18.99 8.52
N ASP A 132 37.37 -18.67 7.33
CA ASP A 132 35.97 -18.23 7.16
C ASP A 132 34.93 -19.19 7.73
N ASP A 133 35.07 -20.52 7.59
CA ASP A 133 34.09 -21.46 8.17
C ASP A 133 34.13 -21.47 9.71
N GLY A 134 35.27 -21.13 10.32
CA GLY A 134 35.40 -20.92 11.76
C GLY A 134 34.85 -19.57 12.21
N PHE A 135 35.01 -18.53 11.37
CA PHE A 135 34.41 -17.21 11.58
C PHE A 135 32.88 -17.29 11.51
N VAL A 136 32.31 -17.93 10.47
CA VAL A 136 30.86 -18.13 10.29
C VAL A 136 30.25 -18.87 11.49
N ARG A 137 30.80 -20.03 11.90
CA ARG A 137 30.31 -20.75 13.10
C ARG A 137 30.45 -19.95 14.40
N GLY A 138 31.40 -19.02 14.45
CA GLY A 138 31.54 -18.07 15.55
C GLY A 138 30.40 -17.04 15.59
N LEU A 139 30.00 -16.52 14.43
CA LEU A 139 28.87 -15.60 14.29
C LEU A 139 27.52 -16.29 14.59
N GLU A 140 27.33 -17.51 14.10
CA GLU A 140 26.12 -18.31 14.37
C GLU A 140 25.88 -18.52 15.88
N ALA A 141 26.97 -18.67 16.66
CA ALA A 141 26.92 -18.80 18.12
C ALA A 141 26.69 -17.46 18.87
N LEU A 142 26.82 -16.32 18.19
CA LEU A 142 26.53 -14.98 18.74
C LEU A 142 25.14 -14.46 18.37
N GLY A 143 24.53 -15.00 17.31
CA GLY A 143 23.25 -14.54 16.78
C GLY A 143 23.36 -13.31 15.85
N GLY A 144 22.21 -12.81 15.41
CA GLY A 144 22.10 -11.61 14.55
C GLY A 144 22.24 -11.85 13.04
N THR A 145 22.75 -13.02 12.62
CA THR A 145 22.68 -13.50 11.22
C THR A 145 21.62 -14.58 11.10
N PRO A 146 20.69 -14.54 10.13
CA PRO A 146 19.72 -15.61 9.92
C PRO A 146 20.42 -16.95 9.60
N PRO A 147 20.01 -18.09 10.20
CA PRO A 147 20.60 -19.39 9.92
C PRO A 147 20.61 -19.71 8.42
N GLY A 148 21.77 -20.13 7.90
CA GLY A 148 21.96 -20.42 6.47
C GLY A 148 22.08 -19.20 5.54
N ALA A 149 21.99 -17.95 6.02
CA ALA A 149 22.23 -16.78 5.17
C ALA A 149 23.65 -16.75 4.58
N LEU A 150 24.63 -17.27 5.30
CA LEU A 150 26.04 -17.39 4.86
C LEU A 150 26.34 -18.73 4.15
N ASP A 151 25.34 -19.59 3.92
CA ASP A 151 25.47 -20.75 3.01
C ASP A 151 25.29 -20.35 1.54
N VAL A 152 24.67 -19.20 1.27
CA VAL A 152 24.55 -18.62 -0.08
C VAL A 152 25.91 -18.01 -0.47
N PRO A 153 26.64 -18.54 -1.47
CA PRO A 153 27.99 -18.10 -1.78
C PRO A 153 28.12 -16.60 -2.07
N GLU A 154 27.15 -16.05 -2.81
CA GLU A 154 27.11 -14.64 -3.21
C GLU A 154 26.87 -13.72 -2.02
N LEU A 155 26.04 -14.13 -1.05
CA LEU A 155 25.80 -13.35 0.17
C LEU A 155 26.94 -13.50 1.18
N ARG A 156 27.60 -14.67 1.21
CA ARG A 156 28.81 -14.92 1.98
C ARG A 156 29.99 -14.05 1.50
N GLU A 157 30.22 -13.99 0.18
CA GLU A 157 31.24 -13.11 -0.42
C GLU A 157 30.97 -11.63 -0.13
N LEU A 158 29.69 -11.22 -0.11
CA LEU A 158 29.28 -9.84 0.17
C LEU A 158 29.40 -9.43 1.64
N LEU A 159 29.02 -10.31 2.59
CA LEU A 159 28.93 -9.96 4.01
C LEU A 159 30.19 -10.25 4.82
N LEU A 160 31.01 -11.24 4.44
CA LEU A 160 32.23 -11.57 5.19
C LEU A 160 33.22 -10.39 5.34
N PRO A 161 33.49 -9.55 4.32
CA PRO A 161 34.39 -8.41 4.46
C PRO A 161 33.89 -7.37 5.47
N LEU A 162 32.58 -7.10 5.46
CA LEU A 162 31.90 -6.21 6.40
C LEU A 162 31.99 -6.74 7.85
N LEU A 163 31.59 -8.00 8.05
CA LEU A 163 31.59 -8.63 9.37
C LEU A 163 33.01 -8.72 9.94
N ARG A 164 34.01 -9.07 9.12
CA ARG A 164 35.42 -9.12 9.55
C ARG A 164 35.96 -7.74 9.94
N ALA A 165 35.52 -6.66 9.29
CA ALA A 165 35.91 -5.31 9.66
C ALA A 165 35.29 -4.84 10.99
N ASP A 166 33.98 -5.05 11.17
CA ASP A 166 33.27 -4.67 12.40
C ASP A 166 33.77 -5.46 13.63
N PHE A 167 33.92 -6.79 13.52
CA PHE A 167 34.49 -7.60 14.61
C PHE A 167 35.98 -7.31 14.83
N GLY A 168 36.75 -7.00 13.78
CA GLY A 168 38.14 -6.54 13.91
C GLY A 168 38.28 -5.20 14.63
N TRP A 169 37.28 -4.32 14.52
CA TRP A 169 37.22 -3.07 15.30
C TRP A 169 36.95 -3.33 16.79
N ILE A 170 36.07 -4.29 17.12
CA ILE A 170 35.80 -4.72 18.51
C ILE A 170 37.04 -5.36 19.13
N ASP A 171 37.62 -6.38 18.49
CA ASP A 171 38.85 -7.05 18.95
C ASP A 171 40.06 -6.08 19.03
N GLY A 172 40.04 -5.02 18.21
CA GLY A 172 41.02 -3.93 18.21
C GLY A 172 40.81 -2.87 19.29
N TYR A 173 39.62 -2.75 19.89
CA TYR A 173 39.30 -1.69 20.84
C TYR A 173 40.16 -1.78 22.11
N ARG A 174 40.81 -0.68 22.50
CA ARG A 174 41.53 -0.57 23.77
C ARG A 174 40.98 0.60 24.57
N TYR A 175 40.55 0.33 25.80
CA TYR A 175 40.13 1.37 26.72
C TYR A 175 41.32 2.25 27.10
N HIS A 176 41.18 3.54 26.86
CA HIS A 176 42.05 4.56 27.44
C HIS A 176 41.32 5.23 28.59
N ASP A 177 42.01 5.43 29.71
CA ASP A 177 41.41 6.03 30.88
C ASP A 177 41.35 7.56 30.74
N GLU A 178 40.14 8.10 30.87
CA GLU A 178 39.82 9.54 30.86
C GLU A 178 38.68 9.75 31.85
N ASP A 179 38.50 10.99 32.34
CA ASP A 179 37.39 11.38 33.21
C ASP A 179 36.03 10.83 32.73
N PRO A 180 35.12 10.43 33.63
CA PRO A 180 33.76 10.01 33.28
C PRO A 180 33.00 11.03 32.42
N LEU A 181 32.01 10.58 31.64
CA LEU A 181 31.23 11.46 30.78
C LEU A 181 30.32 12.40 31.61
N PRO A 182 30.25 13.71 31.30
CA PRO A 182 29.31 14.63 31.93
C PRO A 182 27.89 14.53 31.33
N VAL A 183 27.51 13.33 30.85
CA VAL A 183 26.24 13.02 30.17
C VAL A 183 25.56 11.86 30.91
N PRO A 184 24.26 11.95 31.26
CA PRO A 184 23.57 10.84 31.92
C PRO A 184 23.51 9.60 31.02
N ILE A 185 23.81 8.43 31.58
CA ILE A 185 23.81 7.15 30.86
C ILE A 185 22.60 6.31 31.26
N VAL A 186 21.86 5.80 30.28
CA VAL A 186 20.69 4.92 30.48
C VAL A 186 20.94 3.61 29.75
N GLY A 187 21.16 2.54 30.51
CA GLY A 187 21.44 1.19 30.01
C GLY A 187 20.18 0.36 29.79
N PHE A 188 20.24 -0.54 28.81
CA PHE A 188 19.24 -1.59 28.51
C PHE A 188 19.94 -2.95 28.42
N ALA A 189 19.48 -3.92 29.23
CA ALA A 189 19.99 -5.28 29.28
C ALA A 189 18.90 -6.30 28.93
N GLY A 190 19.21 -7.27 28.06
CA GLY A 190 18.34 -8.42 27.81
C GLY A 190 18.36 -9.40 28.98
N GLN A 191 17.18 -9.88 29.40
CA GLN A 191 17.06 -10.86 30.50
C GLN A 191 17.73 -12.21 30.20
N ALA A 192 17.83 -12.58 28.92
CA ALA A 192 18.40 -13.83 28.46
C ALA A 192 19.66 -13.65 27.61
N ASP A 193 20.30 -12.47 27.64
CA ASP A 193 21.57 -12.22 26.93
C ASP A 193 22.71 -13.04 27.57
N PRO A 194 23.32 -14.02 26.86
CA PRO A 194 24.40 -14.86 27.39
C PRO A 194 25.77 -14.16 27.36
N SER A 195 25.87 -13.02 26.68
CA SER A 195 27.13 -12.31 26.39
C SER A 195 27.32 -11.06 27.27
N VAL A 196 26.22 -10.36 27.60
CA VAL A 196 26.18 -9.14 28.43
C VAL A 196 25.01 -9.20 29.43
N THR A 197 25.26 -9.76 30.60
CA THR A 197 24.26 -9.82 31.68
C THR A 197 23.91 -8.43 32.25
N PRO A 198 22.74 -8.26 32.92
CA PRO A 198 22.40 -7.03 33.63
C PRO A 198 23.46 -6.57 34.64
N ASP A 199 24.12 -7.51 35.34
CA ASP A 199 25.21 -7.21 36.28
C ASP A 199 26.44 -6.62 35.59
N LEU A 200 26.75 -7.05 34.35
CA LEU A 200 27.80 -6.44 33.54
C LEU A 200 27.36 -5.04 33.06
N MET A 201 26.12 -4.90 32.58
CA MET A 201 25.55 -3.61 32.16
C MET A 201 25.55 -2.56 33.28
N ALA A 202 25.38 -2.96 34.55
CA ALA A 202 25.45 -2.05 35.69
C ALA A 202 26.82 -1.34 35.82
N GLY A 203 27.90 -1.93 35.29
CA GLY A 203 29.23 -1.33 35.32
C GLY A 203 29.37 -0.02 34.52
N TRP A 204 28.42 0.32 33.66
CA TRP A 204 28.37 1.60 32.95
C TRP A 204 28.19 2.81 33.88
N GLU A 205 27.74 2.62 35.12
CA GLU A 205 27.67 3.68 36.14
C GLU A 205 29.01 4.40 36.34
N ARG A 206 30.13 3.67 36.30
CA ARG A 206 31.49 4.23 36.47
C ARG A 206 31.87 5.24 35.38
N HIS A 207 31.19 5.21 34.24
CA HIS A 207 31.53 5.96 33.03
C HIS A 207 30.75 7.26 32.88
N THR A 208 29.95 7.65 33.88
CA THR A 208 29.24 8.94 33.91
C THR A 208 29.37 9.67 35.25
N GLY A 209 29.57 10.98 35.19
CA GLY A 209 29.48 11.90 36.33
C GLY A 209 28.11 12.57 36.47
N ALA A 210 27.15 12.26 35.60
CA ALA A 210 25.85 12.93 35.50
C ALA A 210 24.64 12.01 35.79
N GLY A 211 24.90 10.79 36.27
CA GLY A 211 23.87 9.84 36.74
C GLY A 211 23.63 8.68 35.78
N PHE A 212 23.28 7.52 36.35
CA PHE A 212 23.04 6.26 35.64
C PHE A 212 21.67 5.69 35.96
N ARG A 213 21.05 5.01 34.98
CA ARG A 213 19.84 4.19 35.16
C ARG A 213 19.98 2.92 34.33
N LEU A 214 19.57 1.77 34.87
CA LEU A 214 19.53 0.50 34.13
C LEU A 214 18.10 -0.01 34.00
N HIS A 215 17.69 -0.30 32.77
CA HIS A 215 16.48 -1.02 32.43
C HIS A 215 16.83 -2.46 32.03
N THR A 216 15.99 -3.42 32.44
CA THR A 216 16.13 -4.83 32.09
C THR A 216 14.88 -5.28 31.36
N VAL A 217 15.04 -5.77 30.12
CA VAL A 217 13.94 -6.06 29.19
C VAL A 217 13.90 -7.54 28.81
N PRO A 218 12.72 -8.12 28.52
CA PRO A 218 12.63 -9.48 27.99
C PRO A 218 13.40 -9.63 26.67
N GLY A 219 13.95 -10.82 26.42
CA GLY A 219 14.71 -11.13 25.21
C GLY A 219 16.19 -11.44 25.45
N ASP A 220 16.87 -11.84 24.37
CA ASP A 220 18.31 -12.11 24.31
C ASP A 220 19.09 -10.82 23.97
N HIS A 221 20.29 -10.95 23.38
CA HIS A 221 21.11 -9.82 22.93
C HIS A 221 20.35 -8.87 21.98
N PHE A 222 19.50 -9.39 21.09
CA PHE A 222 18.81 -8.63 20.04
C PHE A 222 17.42 -8.10 20.47
N PHE A 223 17.23 -7.84 21.75
CA PHE A 223 16.01 -7.25 22.31
C PHE A 223 15.55 -5.95 21.61
N LEU A 224 16.47 -5.21 20.96
CA LEU A 224 16.16 -3.98 20.20
C LEU A 224 15.24 -4.21 18.98
N VAL A 225 15.09 -5.47 18.55
CA VAL A 225 14.15 -5.92 17.51
C VAL A 225 12.98 -6.69 18.15
N GLY A 226 13.25 -7.48 19.20
CA GLY A 226 12.26 -8.36 19.85
C GLY A 226 11.21 -7.67 20.74
N ASP A 227 11.61 -6.70 21.60
CA ASP A 227 10.71 -5.88 22.43
C ASP A 227 10.98 -4.39 22.19
N LEU A 228 10.84 -4.00 20.91
CA LEU A 228 11.05 -2.64 20.43
C LEU A 228 10.26 -1.59 21.26
N ALA A 229 8.98 -1.87 21.51
CA ALA A 229 8.06 -0.93 22.13
C ALA A 229 8.47 -0.56 23.57
N ARG A 230 8.94 -1.53 24.37
CA ARG A 230 9.42 -1.28 25.73
C ARG A 230 10.66 -0.38 25.76
N VAL A 231 11.55 -0.53 24.78
CA VAL A 231 12.77 0.29 24.66
C VAL A 231 12.43 1.70 24.19
N THR A 232 11.62 1.87 23.14
CA THR A 232 11.30 3.22 22.63
C THR A 232 10.40 4.01 23.58
N ALA A 233 9.49 3.37 24.31
CA ALA A 233 8.67 4.02 25.33
C ALA A 233 9.54 4.62 26.46
N ALA A 234 10.45 3.84 27.04
CA ALA A 234 11.34 4.29 28.12
C ALA A 234 12.28 5.44 27.70
N ILE A 235 12.73 5.44 26.45
CA ILE A 235 13.54 6.54 25.88
C ILE A 235 12.66 7.78 25.58
N SER A 236 11.40 7.59 25.17
CA SER A 236 10.47 8.70 24.89
C SER A 236 10.04 9.43 26.17
N GLU A 237 9.76 8.69 27.24
CA GLU A 237 9.34 9.21 28.54
C GLU A 237 10.41 10.14 29.16
N ASP A 238 11.69 9.78 29.04
CA ASP A 238 12.80 10.56 29.60
C ASP A 238 13.11 11.86 28.80
N LEU A 239 12.40 12.12 27.69
CA LEU A 239 12.74 13.18 26.73
C LEU A 239 11.72 14.34 26.54
N LEU A 240 10.40 14.22 26.85
CA LEU A 240 9.38 15.06 26.15
C LEU A 240 8.31 15.90 26.93
N GLY A 241 8.26 16.00 28.26
CA GLY A 241 7.08 16.62 28.93
C GLY A 241 7.02 18.16 29.09
N ALA A 242 6.07 18.89 28.42
CA ALA A 242 5.08 19.87 29.00
C ALA A 242 4.33 20.95 28.10
N VAL A 243 3.00 20.80 27.90
CA VAL A 243 1.83 21.77 28.09
C VAL A 243 1.54 23.11 27.27
N ALA A 244 0.54 23.09 26.34
CA ALA A 244 -0.80 23.82 26.22
C ALA A 244 -1.04 25.39 25.87
N PRO A 245 -2.30 25.99 25.76
CA PRO A 245 -3.02 26.33 24.46
C PRO A 245 -4.02 27.59 24.30
N ALA A 246 -4.94 27.61 23.26
CA ALA A 246 -6.13 28.47 22.82
C ALA A 246 -5.98 29.63 21.73
N GLY A 247 -6.93 30.13 20.88
CA GLY A 247 -8.33 29.82 20.34
C GLY A 247 -9.38 31.02 20.39
N PRO A 248 -10.57 31.16 19.66
CA PRO A 248 -11.23 30.58 18.42
C PRO A 248 -12.08 31.57 17.45
N PRO A 249 -12.86 31.16 16.36
CA PRO A 249 -13.27 32.00 15.16
C PRO A 249 -14.81 32.30 14.78
N VAL A 250 -15.15 32.77 13.52
CA VAL A 250 -16.50 33.27 12.96
C VAL A 250 -16.95 32.64 11.56
N THR A 251 -18.18 32.89 11.01
CA THR A 251 -19.02 31.99 10.11
C THR A 251 -19.83 32.58 8.89
N SER A 252 -20.25 31.75 7.88
CA SER A 252 -21.50 31.87 7.02
C SER A 252 -21.87 30.58 6.20
N ASP A 253 -23.01 30.53 5.46
CA ASP A 253 -23.81 29.28 5.14
C ASP A 253 -24.58 29.21 3.74
N PRO A 254 -24.94 28.04 3.13
CA PRO A 254 -25.58 27.88 1.77
C PRO A 254 -26.84 26.95 1.62
N ALA A 255 -27.58 26.96 0.47
CA ALA A 255 -28.67 25.98 0.15
C ALA A 255 -29.18 25.90 -1.32
N THR A 256 -29.53 24.69 -1.85
CA THR A 256 -30.65 24.30 -2.80
C THR A 256 -30.47 22.84 -3.34
N PRO A 257 -31.53 22.00 -3.54
CA PRO A 257 -31.41 20.56 -3.89
C PRO A 257 -31.68 20.16 -5.37
N ALA A 258 -31.51 18.85 -5.69
CA ALA A 258 -31.40 18.25 -7.04
C ALA A 258 -32.61 17.37 -7.52
N PRO A 259 -32.66 16.95 -8.81
CA PRO A 259 -33.80 16.24 -9.44
C PRO A 259 -33.80 14.69 -9.28
N PRO A 260 -34.89 13.97 -9.64
CA PRO A 260 -35.04 12.53 -9.38
C PRO A 260 -34.20 11.61 -10.29
N ALA A 261 -33.73 10.51 -9.70
CA ALA A 261 -32.84 9.51 -10.28
C ALA A 261 -33.45 8.63 -11.39
N THR A 262 -32.93 8.76 -12.62
CA THR A 262 -33.21 7.86 -13.76
C THR A 262 -32.20 6.71 -13.89
N HIS A 263 -31.05 6.81 -13.22
CA HIS A 263 -29.86 5.96 -13.40
C HIS A 263 -29.95 4.55 -12.79
N ARG A 264 -31.03 4.24 -12.06
CA ARG A 264 -31.22 2.95 -11.36
C ARG A 264 -32.28 2.07 -12.02
N ILE A 265 -32.18 0.77 -11.76
CA ILE A 265 -33.15 -0.28 -12.07
C ILE A 265 -33.37 -1.17 -10.83
N PRO A 266 -34.58 -1.73 -10.63
CA PRO A 266 -34.82 -2.66 -9.53
C PRO A 266 -34.18 -4.03 -9.80
N LEU A 267 -33.68 -4.68 -8.74
CA LEU A 267 -33.27 -6.09 -8.80
C LEU A 267 -34.51 -6.99 -8.58
N PRO A 268 -34.92 -7.83 -9.56
CA PRO A 268 -36.20 -8.54 -9.52
C PRO A 268 -36.47 -9.33 -8.24
N GLY A 269 -37.63 -9.10 -7.62
CA GLY A 269 -38.03 -9.78 -6.38
C GLY A 269 -37.37 -9.26 -5.10
N THR A 270 -36.66 -8.12 -5.17
CA THR A 270 -36.06 -7.45 -4.00
C THR A 270 -36.35 -5.94 -4.02
N ASP A 271 -36.20 -5.28 -2.87
CA ASP A 271 -36.27 -3.82 -2.77
C ASP A 271 -34.95 -3.12 -3.17
N TRP A 272 -33.88 -3.89 -3.45
CA TRP A 272 -32.58 -3.37 -3.85
C TRP A 272 -32.58 -2.88 -5.29
N THR A 273 -31.76 -1.86 -5.57
CA THR A 273 -31.64 -1.28 -6.91
C THR A 273 -30.19 -1.29 -7.38
N VAL A 274 -29.94 -1.57 -8.66
CA VAL A 274 -28.60 -1.53 -9.26
C VAL A 274 -28.52 -0.35 -10.25
N TRP A 275 -27.33 0.24 -10.38
CA TRP A 275 -27.06 1.25 -11.40
C TRP A 275 -27.20 0.63 -12.80
N ARG A 276 -27.75 1.39 -13.77
CA ARG A 276 -27.81 0.98 -15.18
C ARG A 276 -26.43 0.82 -15.80
N GLN A 277 -25.45 1.59 -15.34
CA GLN A 277 -24.08 1.51 -15.79
C GLN A 277 -23.27 0.60 -14.88
N ALA A 278 -22.57 -0.35 -15.49
CA ALA A 278 -21.62 -1.25 -14.85
C ALA A 278 -20.31 -1.29 -15.64
N LEU A 279 -19.25 -1.83 -15.05
CA LEU A 279 -17.94 -1.92 -15.68
C LEU A 279 -17.54 -3.39 -15.91
N LEU A 280 -17.30 -3.75 -17.16
CA LEU A 280 -16.74 -5.05 -17.55
C LEU A 280 -15.22 -4.93 -17.67
N ARG A 281 -14.49 -5.83 -17.02
CA ARG A 281 -13.02 -5.95 -17.05
C ARG A 281 -12.66 -7.30 -17.65
N THR A 282 -11.62 -7.39 -18.49
CA THR A 282 -11.16 -8.68 -19.05
C THR A 282 -9.68 -8.94 -18.79
N THR A 283 -9.22 -10.17 -19.02
CA THR A 283 -7.82 -10.40 -19.42
C THR A 283 -7.57 -9.75 -20.78
N GLY A 284 -6.33 -9.37 -21.07
CA GLY A 284 -5.92 -8.99 -22.43
C GLY A 284 -5.31 -10.13 -23.25
N PHE A 285 -5.22 -11.34 -22.68
CA PHE A 285 -4.86 -12.56 -23.40
C PHE A 285 -5.97 -13.62 -23.25
N PRO A 286 -6.18 -14.47 -24.28
CA PRO A 286 -7.20 -15.52 -24.26
C PRO A 286 -7.07 -16.49 -23.07
N ALA A 287 -8.23 -16.99 -22.62
CA ALA A 287 -8.38 -17.89 -21.49
C ALA A 287 -7.77 -19.29 -21.76
N ASP A 288 -7.98 -19.81 -22.96
CA ASP A 288 -7.36 -21.04 -23.49
C ASP A 288 -5.83 -20.93 -23.64
N GLY A 289 -5.29 -19.72 -23.53
CA GLY A 289 -3.87 -19.48 -23.38
C GLY A 289 -3.25 -20.25 -22.20
N LEU A 290 -4.01 -20.49 -21.11
CA LEU A 290 -3.53 -21.23 -19.94
C LEU A 290 -3.23 -22.70 -20.24
N ASP A 291 -4.00 -23.33 -21.13
CA ASP A 291 -3.88 -24.76 -21.47
C ASP A 291 -2.60 -25.06 -22.28
N ARG A 292 -2.01 -24.04 -22.92
CA ARG A 292 -0.82 -24.17 -23.77
C ARG A 292 0.40 -24.79 -23.09
N LEU A 293 0.51 -24.69 -21.77
CA LEU A 293 1.64 -25.22 -20.99
C LEU A 293 1.29 -26.47 -20.17
N GLY A 294 0.05 -26.95 -20.25
CA GLY A 294 -0.38 -28.20 -19.65
C GLY A 294 0.01 -29.43 -20.49
N SER A 295 -0.03 -30.61 -19.88
CA SER A 295 0.20 -31.86 -20.60
C SER A 295 -0.64 -33.02 -20.03
N PRO A 296 -1.87 -33.21 -20.53
CA PRO A 296 -2.73 -34.34 -20.14
C PRO A 296 -2.08 -35.72 -20.40
N ALA A 297 -1.23 -35.80 -21.43
CA ALA A 297 -0.44 -37.01 -21.73
C ALA A 297 0.62 -37.30 -20.64
N LEU A 298 1.30 -36.27 -20.13
CA LEU A 298 2.22 -36.44 -19.00
C LEU A 298 1.49 -36.78 -17.71
N ALA A 299 0.35 -36.12 -17.43
CA ALA A 299 -0.48 -36.40 -16.27
C ALA A 299 -0.92 -37.87 -16.26
N ALA A 300 -1.46 -38.37 -17.38
CA ALA A 300 -1.85 -39.78 -17.53
C ALA A 300 -0.67 -40.75 -17.40
N ALA A 301 0.50 -40.42 -17.96
CA ALA A 301 1.70 -41.26 -17.84
C ALA A 301 2.26 -41.30 -16.41
N ALA A 302 2.23 -40.17 -15.71
CA ALA A 302 2.66 -40.06 -14.32
C ALA A 302 1.71 -40.79 -13.37
N ASP A 303 0.40 -40.61 -13.55
CA ASP A 303 -0.62 -41.29 -12.74
C ASP A 303 -0.56 -42.82 -12.99
N ALA A 304 -0.39 -43.27 -14.24
CA ALA A 304 -0.15 -44.68 -14.56
C ALA A 304 1.17 -45.24 -14.00
N HIS A 305 2.21 -44.41 -13.85
CA HIS A 305 3.46 -44.82 -13.19
C HIS A 305 3.27 -44.99 -11.68
N LEU A 306 2.49 -44.11 -11.05
CA LEU A 306 2.15 -44.19 -9.62
C LEU A 306 1.30 -45.42 -9.29
N ASP A 307 0.39 -45.80 -10.19
CA ASP A 307 -0.40 -47.04 -10.11
C ASP A 307 0.41 -48.31 -10.49
N GLY A 308 1.67 -48.17 -10.90
CA GLY A 308 2.55 -49.29 -11.29
C GLY A 308 2.25 -49.88 -12.67
N GLY A 309 1.43 -49.22 -13.49
CA GLY A 309 1.11 -49.59 -14.87
C GLY A 309 2.13 -49.11 -15.91
N LEU A 310 3.04 -48.21 -15.53
CA LEU A 310 4.16 -47.71 -16.36
C LEU A 310 5.47 -47.79 -15.58
N ASP A 311 6.57 -48.17 -16.23
CA ASP A 311 7.90 -48.20 -15.61
C ASP A 311 8.57 -46.82 -15.56
N ALA A 312 9.72 -46.73 -14.89
CA ALA A 312 10.43 -45.48 -14.68
C ALA A 312 10.99 -44.89 -15.98
N ASP A 313 11.42 -45.74 -16.92
CA ASP A 313 11.97 -45.31 -18.22
C ASP A 313 10.85 -44.76 -19.12
N GLY A 314 9.68 -45.42 -19.13
CA GLY A 314 8.48 -44.93 -19.82
C GLY A 314 7.97 -43.61 -19.26
N TYR A 315 7.96 -43.45 -17.93
CA TYR A 315 7.64 -42.16 -17.31
C TYR A 315 8.66 -41.07 -17.66
N ALA A 316 9.96 -41.37 -17.56
CA ALA A 316 11.03 -40.41 -17.89
C ALA A 316 10.93 -39.94 -19.36
N HIS A 317 10.66 -40.87 -20.29
CA HIS A 317 10.45 -40.55 -21.70
C HIS A 317 9.22 -39.65 -21.94
N ALA A 318 8.09 -39.94 -21.28
CA ALA A 318 6.90 -39.09 -21.33
C ALA A 318 7.17 -37.69 -20.77
N TYR A 319 7.95 -37.59 -19.68
CA TYR A 319 8.36 -36.31 -19.11
C TYR A 319 9.26 -35.50 -20.05
N GLU A 320 10.26 -36.13 -20.67
CA GLU A 320 11.15 -35.45 -21.63
C GLU A 320 10.38 -34.94 -22.86
N ALA A 321 9.44 -35.72 -23.40
CA ALA A 321 8.58 -35.31 -24.50
C ALA A 321 7.70 -34.10 -24.13
N ALA A 322 7.04 -34.14 -22.98
CA ALA A 322 6.21 -33.04 -22.49
C ALA A 322 7.03 -31.79 -22.16
N ALA A 323 8.22 -31.94 -21.56
CA ALA A 323 9.13 -30.83 -21.29
C ALA A 323 9.61 -30.18 -22.59
N ALA A 324 9.86 -30.94 -23.66
CA ALA A 324 10.19 -30.40 -24.97
C ALA A 324 9.01 -29.62 -25.60
N GLN A 325 7.79 -30.16 -25.55
CA GLN A 325 6.58 -29.48 -26.03
C GLN A 325 6.32 -28.16 -25.29
N VAL A 326 6.43 -28.17 -23.96
CA VAL A 326 6.31 -26.95 -23.12
C VAL A 326 7.41 -25.94 -23.47
N SER A 327 8.63 -26.41 -23.74
CA SER A 327 9.76 -25.55 -24.16
C SER A 327 9.55 -24.88 -25.52
N GLU A 328 8.84 -25.54 -26.44
CA GLU A 328 8.44 -24.97 -27.74
C GLU A 328 7.32 -23.94 -27.58
N GLN A 329 6.29 -24.23 -26.76
CA GLN A 329 5.21 -23.28 -26.48
C GLN A 329 5.71 -22.03 -25.74
N ILE A 330 6.62 -22.18 -24.79
CA ILE A 330 7.29 -21.06 -24.10
C ILE A 330 8.15 -20.24 -25.07
N TRP A 331 8.81 -20.86 -26.06
CA TRP A 331 9.49 -20.11 -27.12
C TRP A 331 8.51 -19.28 -27.94
N ALA A 332 7.41 -19.88 -28.40
CA ALA A 332 6.38 -19.17 -29.15
C ALA A 332 5.78 -17.97 -28.37
N ILE A 333 5.52 -18.15 -27.06
CA ILE A 333 5.09 -17.07 -26.15
C ILE A 333 6.17 -15.99 -26.02
N ALA A 334 7.43 -16.35 -25.80
CA ALA A 334 8.54 -15.39 -25.65
C ALA A 334 8.83 -14.57 -26.92
N THR A 335 8.42 -15.08 -28.10
CA THR A 335 8.48 -14.37 -29.39
C THR A 335 7.21 -13.61 -29.76
N ASP A 336 6.09 -13.80 -29.03
CA ASP A 336 4.82 -13.16 -29.35
C ASP A 336 4.90 -11.62 -29.16
N PRO A 337 4.50 -10.81 -30.16
CA PRO A 337 4.59 -9.35 -30.07
C PRO A 337 3.79 -8.75 -28.91
N LEU A 338 2.56 -9.21 -28.68
CA LEU A 338 1.72 -8.67 -27.62
C LEU A 338 2.28 -9.05 -26.25
N PHE A 339 2.69 -10.31 -26.06
CA PHE A 339 3.33 -10.73 -24.81
C PHE A 339 4.60 -9.91 -24.51
N ARG A 340 5.40 -9.61 -25.54
CA ARG A 340 6.56 -8.73 -25.42
C ARG A 340 6.17 -7.29 -25.09
N GLU A 341 5.08 -6.73 -25.64
CA GLU A 341 4.59 -5.40 -25.29
C GLU A 341 4.19 -5.33 -23.81
N ALA A 342 3.39 -6.30 -23.34
CA ALA A 342 2.94 -6.37 -21.95
C ALA A 342 4.12 -6.48 -20.97
N VAL A 343 5.15 -7.29 -21.29
CA VAL A 343 6.36 -7.40 -20.47
C VAL A 343 7.23 -6.15 -20.56
N THR A 344 7.38 -5.51 -21.73
CA THR A 344 8.07 -4.20 -21.85
C THR A 344 7.40 -3.15 -20.97
N TRP A 345 6.07 -3.10 -20.96
CA TRP A 345 5.30 -2.16 -20.16
C TRP A 345 5.41 -2.44 -18.65
N GLN A 346 5.12 -3.68 -18.22
CA GLN A 346 5.06 -4.03 -16.80
C GLN A 346 6.45 -4.13 -16.15
N ASN A 347 7.44 -4.71 -16.84
CA ASN A 347 8.78 -4.92 -16.28
C ASN A 347 9.87 -5.10 -17.36
N ARG A 348 10.46 -3.99 -17.79
CA ARG A 348 11.63 -3.97 -18.71
C ARG A 348 12.77 -4.90 -18.30
N ASN A 349 12.97 -5.14 -17.00
CA ASN A 349 14.04 -6.04 -16.52
C ASN A 349 13.75 -7.53 -16.76
N ALA A 350 12.52 -7.93 -17.10
CA ALA A 350 12.21 -9.32 -17.47
C ALA A 350 12.57 -9.65 -18.94
N LEU A 351 12.81 -8.65 -19.79
CA LEU A 351 13.07 -8.84 -21.23
C LEU A 351 14.29 -9.73 -21.52
N TYR A 352 15.32 -9.77 -20.66
CA TYR A 352 16.48 -10.67 -20.83
C TYR A 352 16.11 -12.15 -20.89
N ALA A 353 14.96 -12.53 -20.33
CA ALA A 353 14.45 -13.89 -20.39
C ALA A 353 13.76 -14.17 -21.73
N LEU A 354 12.86 -13.27 -22.16
CA LEU A 354 12.16 -13.39 -23.44
C LEU A 354 13.15 -13.36 -24.61
N ASP A 355 14.04 -12.36 -24.64
CA ASP A 355 15.14 -12.29 -25.62
C ASP A 355 16.05 -13.51 -25.51
N GLY A 356 16.32 -13.94 -24.28
CA GLY A 356 17.16 -15.08 -23.97
C GLY A 356 16.64 -16.42 -24.48
N ILE A 357 15.32 -16.58 -24.57
CA ILE A 357 14.63 -17.73 -25.18
C ILE A 357 14.54 -17.55 -26.70
N ALA A 358 14.12 -16.37 -27.17
CA ALA A 358 13.98 -16.07 -28.59
C ALA A 358 15.29 -16.31 -29.38
N HIS A 359 16.43 -15.84 -28.87
CA HIS A 359 17.75 -16.05 -29.47
C HIS A 359 18.24 -17.52 -29.44
N GLN A 360 17.71 -18.35 -28.54
CA GLN A 360 18.10 -19.76 -28.42
C GLN A 360 17.28 -20.68 -29.35
N GLY A 361 16.05 -20.28 -29.71
CA GLY A 361 15.15 -21.10 -30.51
C GLY A 361 14.47 -22.20 -29.70
N PRO A 362 13.42 -22.85 -30.26
CA PRO A 362 12.59 -23.79 -29.50
C PRO A 362 13.37 -25.05 -29.08
N VAL A 363 14.28 -25.55 -29.91
CA VAL A 363 14.97 -26.85 -29.75
C VAL A 363 16.32 -26.81 -29.01
N ALA A 364 16.72 -25.69 -28.41
CA ALA A 364 17.99 -25.60 -27.67
C ALA A 364 18.03 -26.46 -26.38
N PRO A 365 19.19 -26.98 -25.95
CA PRO A 365 19.30 -27.79 -24.73
C PRO A 365 18.83 -27.07 -23.45
N ARG A 366 17.96 -27.71 -22.66
CA ARG A 366 17.42 -27.20 -21.38
C ARG A 366 18.45 -27.22 -20.23
N ASN A 367 19.45 -26.34 -20.31
CA ASN A 367 20.33 -26.07 -19.17
C ASN A 367 19.63 -25.20 -18.11
N SER A 368 20.24 -25.05 -16.92
CA SER A 368 19.60 -24.34 -15.80
C SER A 368 19.26 -22.87 -16.09
N LYS A 369 20.02 -22.18 -16.95
CA LYS A 369 19.75 -20.80 -17.37
C LYS A 369 18.62 -20.72 -18.40
N ARG A 370 18.38 -21.78 -19.19
CA ARG A 370 17.17 -21.89 -20.02
C ARG A 370 15.94 -22.07 -19.11
N ARG A 371 15.97 -23.02 -18.17
CA ARG A 371 14.84 -23.27 -17.24
C ARG A 371 14.40 -22.03 -16.45
N GLN A 372 15.33 -21.32 -15.83
CA GLN A 372 15.03 -20.08 -15.09
C GLN A 372 14.29 -19.03 -15.95
N ARG A 373 14.60 -18.97 -17.25
CA ARG A 373 13.91 -18.07 -18.20
C ARG A 373 12.53 -18.61 -18.58
N GLU A 374 12.40 -19.92 -18.78
CA GLU A 374 11.12 -20.58 -19.06
C GLU A 374 10.15 -20.41 -17.89
N GLU A 375 10.62 -20.60 -16.67
CA GLU A 375 9.87 -20.37 -15.43
C GLU A 375 9.35 -18.92 -15.37
N MET A 376 10.18 -17.92 -15.65
CA MET A 376 9.75 -16.52 -15.63
C MET A 376 8.78 -16.17 -16.78
N VAL A 377 8.98 -16.72 -18.00
CA VAL A 377 8.00 -16.52 -19.10
C VAL A 377 6.64 -17.12 -18.72
N ALA A 378 6.61 -18.34 -18.15
CA ALA A 378 5.38 -18.96 -17.69
C ALA A 378 4.70 -18.16 -16.56
N GLN A 379 5.47 -17.55 -15.64
CA GLN A 379 4.93 -16.67 -14.59
C GLN A 379 4.19 -15.43 -15.13
N TYR A 380 4.72 -14.75 -16.15
CA TYR A 380 3.99 -13.64 -16.79
C TYR A 380 2.83 -14.16 -17.65
N TRP A 381 2.98 -15.28 -18.35
CA TRP A 381 1.93 -15.86 -19.19
C TRP A 381 0.67 -16.21 -18.38
N GLN A 382 0.80 -16.93 -17.25
CA GLN A 382 -0.36 -17.19 -16.38
C GLN A 382 -1.00 -15.89 -15.85
N ARG A 383 -0.22 -14.83 -15.66
CA ARG A 383 -0.71 -13.58 -15.07
C ARG A 383 -1.66 -12.89 -16.04
N TYR A 384 -1.25 -12.77 -17.30
CA TYR A 384 -2.04 -12.09 -18.32
C TYR A 384 -3.19 -12.93 -18.87
N CYS A 385 -3.10 -14.27 -18.80
CA CYS A 385 -4.17 -15.18 -19.22
C CYS A 385 -5.18 -15.55 -18.11
N ALA A 386 -4.89 -15.34 -16.82
CA ALA A 386 -5.79 -15.77 -15.71
C ALA A 386 -6.34 -14.63 -14.83
N LYS A 387 -5.92 -13.37 -15.01
CA LYS A 387 -6.25 -12.28 -14.07
C LYS A 387 -6.68 -11.00 -14.79
N ASN A 388 -7.85 -10.49 -14.41
CA ASN A 388 -8.43 -9.22 -14.87
C ASN A 388 -7.75 -8.02 -14.15
N GLU A 389 -6.42 -7.95 -14.19
CA GLU A 389 -5.67 -6.88 -13.51
C GLU A 389 -5.76 -5.56 -14.27
N THR A 390 -6.59 -4.63 -13.81
CA THR A 390 -6.79 -3.34 -14.48
C THR A 390 -5.51 -2.49 -14.53
N VAL A 391 -4.81 -2.58 -15.65
CA VAL A 391 -3.63 -1.79 -16.05
C VAL A 391 -3.27 -2.13 -17.50
N GLY A 392 -3.25 -1.11 -18.35
CA GLY A 392 -2.87 -1.22 -19.76
C GLY A 392 -3.71 -2.21 -20.59
N PHE A 393 -3.23 -2.53 -21.79
CA PHE A 393 -3.99 -3.39 -22.72
C PHE A 393 -4.14 -4.85 -22.24
N PHE A 394 -3.34 -5.30 -21.27
CA PHE A 394 -3.36 -6.67 -20.76
C PHE A 394 -4.37 -6.89 -19.61
N GLY A 395 -5.08 -5.84 -19.18
CA GLY A 395 -6.29 -5.93 -18.37
C GLY A 395 -7.24 -4.75 -18.63
N PRO A 396 -7.84 -4.66 -19.83
CA PRO A 396 -8.62 -3.50 -20.26
C PRO A 396 -10.05 -3.51 -19.67
N THR A 397 -10.73 -2.37 -19.74
CA THR A 397 -12.07 -2.18 -19.19
C THR A 397 -13.04 -1.61 -20.22
N THR A 398 -14.34 -1.87 -20.10
CA THR A 398 -15.36 -1.10 -20.83
C THR A 398 -16.59 -0.91 -19.94
N TRP A 399 -17.35 0.15 -20.21
CA TRP A 399 -18.65 0.37 -19.59
C TRP A 399 -19.71 -0.47 -20.33
N ILE A 400 -20.67 -1.00 -19.59
CA ILE A 400 -21.74 -1.85 -20.10
C ILE A 400 -23.10 -1.45 -19.52
N ASP A 401 -24.14 -1.59 -20.34
CA ASP A 401 -25.53 -1.36 -19.92
C ASP A 401 -26.12 -2.59 -19.19
N LEU A 402 -26.84 -2.33 -18.10
CA LEU A 402 -27.75 -3.27 -17.47
C LEU A 402 -29.20 -2.95 -17.91
N ASP A 403 -29.81 -3.81 -18.72
CA ASP A 403 -31.18 -3.64 -19.20
C ASP A 403 -32.10 -4.82 -18.80
N PRO A 404 -33.03 -4.64 -17.85
CA PRO A 404 -34.02 -5.65 -17.47
C PRO A 404 -34.92 -6.15 -18.62
N GLN A 405 -34.95 -5.48 -19.78
CA GLN A 405 -35.71 -5.90 -20.97
C GLN A 405 -34.80 -6.42 -22.12
N GLY A 406 -33.48 -6.37 -21.94
CA GLY A 406 -32.48 -6.82 -22.90
C GLY A 406 -32.25 -8.33 -22.90
N PRO A 407 -31.46 -8.85 -23.87
CA PRO A 407 -31.03 -10.26 -23.88
C PRO A 407 -30.18 -10.59 -22.64
N ALA A 408 -30.11 -11.86 -22.26
CA ALA A 408 -29.37 -12.32 -21.07
C ALA A 408 -27.95 -11.71 -20.97
N ALA A 409 -27.23 -11.69 -22.10
CA ALA A 409 -26.07 -10.84 -22.32
C ALA A 409 -25.98 -10.47 -23.82
N SER A 410 -25.19 -9.44 -24.13
CA SER A 410 -24.67 -9.14 -25.47
C SER A 410 -23.17 -8.89 -25.40
N ALA A 411 -22.45 -9.22 -26.47
CA ALA A 411 -21.02 -8.95 -26.63
C ALA A 411 -20.67 -8.91 -28.12
N GLU A 412 -20.55 -7.70 -28.67
CA GLU A 412 -20.14 -7.44 -30.05
C GLU A 412 -18.71 -6.87 -30.05
N PRO A 413 -17.68 -7.68 -30.39
CA PRO A 413 -16.30 -7.24 -30.38
C PRO A 413 -16.01 -6.36 -31.60
N GLY A 414 -15.27 -5.28 -31.38
CA GLY A 414 -14.72 -4.46 -32.47
C GLY A 414 -13.51 -5.11 -33.13
N PRO A 415 -12.90 -4.45 -34.14
CA PRO A 415 -11.81 -5.03 -34.94
C PRO A 415 -10.49 -5.26 -34.18
N GLY A 416 -10.33 -4.73 -32.96
CA GLY A 416 -9.14 -4.91 -32.13
C GLY A 416 -9.43 -5.55 -30.77
N LEU A 417 -8.41 -5.55 -29.91
CA LEU A 417 -8.59 -5.85 -28.48
C LEU A 417 -9.03 -4.60 -27.70
N VAL A 418 -8.49 -3.44 -28.07
CA VAL A 418 -8.59 -2.16 -27.36
C VAL A 418 -8.96 -1.04 -28.33
N ARG A 419 -10.02 -0.28 -28.02
CA ARG A 419 -10.53 0.83 -28.86
C ARG A 419 -9.78 2.15 -28.62
N GLU A 420 -9.31 2.33 -27.40
CA GLU A 420 -8.65 3.53 -26.91
C GLU A 420 -7.62 3.11 -25.86
N ARG A 421 -6.37 3.55 -26.00
CA ARG A 421 -5.35 3.49 -24.94
C ARG A 421 -5.00 4.91 -24.53
N ARG A 422 -4.80 5.13 -23.23
CA ARG A 422 -4.43 6.44 -22.67
C ARG A 422 -3.29 6.29 -21.69
N VAL A 423 -2.25 7.08 -21.92
CA VAL A 423 -1.11 7.19 -21.01
C VAL A 423 -1.27 8.45 -20.17
N PHE A 424 -1.07 8.34 -18.86
CA PHE A 424 -1.17 9.45 -17.91
C PHE A 424 0.11 9.57 -17.11
N PHE A 425 0.47 10.79 -16.71
CA PHE A 425 1.57 10.99 -15.77
C PHE A 425 1.16 10.56 -14.35
N GLU A 426 2.09 9.89 -13.68
CA GLU A 426 2.03 9.72 -12.24
C GLU A 426 2.26 11.07 -11.54
N HIS A 427 1.46 11.37 -10.51
CA HIS A 427 1.45 12.67 -9.82
C HIS A 427 2.85 13.15 -9.38
N TRP A 428 3.71 12.22 -8.96
CA TRP A 428 5.06 12.52 -8.51
C TRP A 428 5.98 13.04 -9.61
N ALA A 429 5.79 12.62 -10.87
CA ALA A 429 6.57 13.08 -12.01
C ALA A 429 6.23 14.54 -12.34
N LEU A 430 4.94 14.86 -12.36
CA LEU A 430 4.46 16.25 -12.50
C LEU A 430 4.96 17.13 -11.36
N SER A 431 4.94 16.61 -10.12
CA SER A 431 5.44 17.32 -8.93
C SER A 431 6.96 17.54 -8.96
N ALA A 432 7.74 16.57 -9.45
CA ALA A 432 9.19 16.71 -9.61
C ALA A 432 9.56 17.76 -10.68
N PHE A 433 8.83 17.78 -11.81
CA PHE A 433 8.99 18.83 -12.83
C PHE A 433 8.57 20.21 -12.31
N ALA A 434 7.43 20.29 -11.63
CA ALA A 434 6.97 21.51 -10.95
C ALA A 434 8.01 22.07 -9.98
N ALA A 435 8.63 21.20 -9.16
CA ALA A 435 9.69 21.59 -8.23
C ALA A 435 10.96 22.09 -8.95
N ALA A 436 11.35 21.45 -10.07
CA ALA A 436 12.49 21.88 -10.87
C ALA A 436 12.29 23.26 -11.50
N VAL A 437 11.11 23.53 -12.08
CA VAL A 437 10.75 24.85 -12.62
C VAL A 437 10.72 25.93 -11.51
N THR A 438 10.17 25.59 -10.35
CA THR A 438 9.93 26.56 -9.26
C THR A 438 11.09 26.70 -8.28
N ALA A 439 12.24 26.08 -8.60
CA ALA A 439 13.51 26.33 -7.93
C ALA A 439 14.04 27.75 -8.17
N ASP A 440 13.64 28.44 -9.25
CA ASP A 440 13.91 29.88 -9.44
C ASP A 440 12.90 30.73 -8.64
N PRO A 441 13.33 31.56 -7.68
CA PRO A 441 12.44 32.45 -6.92
C PRO A 441 11.67 33.49 -7.76
N ARG A 442 12.10 33.74 -9.00
CA ARG A 442 11.39 34.58 -9.98
C ARG A 442 10.19 33.86 -10.59
N ALA A 443 10.22 32.53 -10.68
CA ALA A 443 9.05 31.72 -11.00
C ALA A 443 8.19 31.48 -9.74
N ARG A 444 8.80 31.06 -8.62
CA ARG A 444 8.07 30.67 -7.39
C ARG A 444 7.16 31.74 -6.82
N ARG A 445 7.51 33.02 -6.96
CA ARG A 445 6.68 34.19 -6.55
C ARG A 445 5.33 34.32 -7.27
N TRP A 446 5.11 33.59 -8.35
CA TRP A 446 3.84 33.54 -9.07
C TRP A 446 2.94 32.36 -8.67
N LEU A 447 3.48 31.41 -7.89
CA LEU A 447 2.66 30.36 -7.27
C LEU A 447 1.74 30.96 -6.21
N VAL A 448 0.62 30.29 -5.98
CA VAL A 448 -0.43 30.70 -5.06
C VAL A 448 -0.18 30.07 -3.68
N PRO A 449 0.05 30.84 -2.60
CA PRO A 449 0.24 30.29 -1.28
C PRO A 449 -1.09 30.15 -0.53
N SER A 450 -1.25 29.05 0.21
CA SER A 450 -2.37 28.82 1.12
C SER A 450 -1.87 28.45 2.51
N VAL A 451 -2.62 28.80 3.55
CA VAL A 451 -2.39 28.25 4.90
C VAL A 451 -2.54 26.72 4.83
N SER A 452 -1.62 25.97 5.45
CA SER A 452 -1.64 24.50 5.39
C SER A 452 -3.00 23.94 5.83
N PRO A 453 -3.59 22.98 5.08
CA PRO A 453 -5.03 22.76 5.07
C PRO A 453 -5.63 22.28 6.40
N GLN A 454 -4.82 21.76 7.32
CA GLN A 454 -5.23 21.33 8.66
C GLN A 454 -5.20 22.42 9.74
N LEU A 455 -4.80 23.66 9.41
CA LEU A 455 -4.59 24.77 10.34
C LEU A 455 -5.64 25.87 10.18
N VAL A 456 -5.91 26.60 11.27
CA VAL A 456 -6.77 27.80 11.28
C VAL A 456 -5.97 29.00 11.80
N LEU A 457 -5.96 30.10 11.05
CA LEU A 457 -5.50 31.39 11.56
C LEU A 457 -6.60 32.06 12.39
N ASP A 458 -6.27 32.39 13.63
CA ASP A 458 -7.11 33.07 14.61
C ASP A 458 -6.37 34.32 15.13
N GLY A 459 -6.53 35.45 14.44
CA GLY A 459 -5.90 36.73 14.78
C GLY A 459 -4.36 36.69 14.70
N ARG A 460 -3.69 36.30 15.79
CA ARG A 460 -2.24 36.03 15.84
C ARG A 460 -1.90 34.64 16.39
N HIS A 461 -2.85 33.73 16.43
CA HIS A 461 -2.63 32.34 16.83
C HIS A 461 -2.92 31.44 15.62
N LEU A 462 -2.06 30.47 15.38
CA LEU A 462 -2.31 29.44 14.38
C LEU A 462 -2.71 28.16 15.13
N VAL A 463 -3.99 27.79 15.05
CA VAL A 463 -4.55 26.64 15.77
C VAL A 463 -4.00 25.35 15.15
N ARG A 464 -3.54 24.44 16.00
CA ARG A 464 -2.86 23.19 15.62
C ARG A 464 -3.56 21.97 16.22
N VAL A 465 -3.50 20.85 15.51
CA VAL A 465 -4.03 19.54 15.94
C VAL A 465 -3.30 19.08 17.20
N ALA A 466 -4.03 18.77 18.27
CA ALA A 466 -3.51 18.27 19.56
C ALA A 466 -2.33 19.05 20.18
N GLN A 467 -2.17 20.34 19.83
CA GLN A 467 -1.03 21.17 20.24
C GLN A 467 -1.48 22.56 20.70
N ALA A 468 -0.63 23.24 21.46
CA ALA A 468 -0.79 24.66 21.72
C ALA A 468 -0.85 25.47 20.40
N PRO A 469 -1.83 26.36 20.20
CA PRO A 469 -1.84 27.28 19.08
C PRO A 469 -0.54 28.10 19.04
N LEU A 470 0.06 28.16 17.86
CA LEU A 470 1.34 28.81 17.66
C LEU A 470 1.14 30.33 17.64
N HIS A 471 1.76 31.04 18.58
CA HIS A 471 1.72 32.49 18.62
C HIS A 471 2.59 33.09 17.50
N LEU A 472 1.99 33.95 16.68
CA LEU A 472 2.58 34.57 15.51
C LEU A 472 3.09 35.99 15.82
N THR A 473 4.20 36.38 15.20
CA THR A 473 4.61 37.79 15.13
C THR A 473 3.60 38.61 14.32
N PRO A 474 3.55 39.95 14.47
CA PRO A 474 2.73 40.81 13.62
C PRO A 474 3.06 40.71 12.12
N ALA A 475 4.27 40.25 11.75
CA ALA A 475 4.66 40.02 10.36
C ALA A 475 4.01 38.76 9.81
N GLU A 476 4.14 37.64 10.52
CA GLU A 476 3.56 36.35 10.13
C GLU A 476 2.03 36.42 10.10
N ALA A 477 1.40 37.03 11.10
CA ALA A 477 -0.05 37.19 11.14
C ALA A 477 -0.59 38.03 9.97
N ALA A 478 0.06 39.15 9.64
CA ALA A 478 -0.33 39.99 8.50
C ALA A 478 -0.10 39.32 7.14
N LEU A 479 0.86 38.40 7.04
CA LEU A 479 1.13 37.64 5.82
C LEU A 479 0.19 36.43 5.66
N LEU A 480 -0.03 35.66 6.73
CA LEU A 480 -0.93 34.50 6.74
C LEU A 480 -2.39 34.92 6.50
N ALA A 481 -2.81 36.09 6.98
CA ALA A 481 -4.14 36.65 6.72
C ALA A 481 -4.41 36.94 5.23
N GLU A 482 -3.36 37.05 4.41
CA GLU A 482 -3.44 37.28 2.97
C GLU A 482 -3.21 35.99 2.14
N CYS A 483 -2.83 34.87 2.77
CA CYS A 483 -2.58 33.57 2.13
C CYS A 483 -3.88 32.82 1.82
N ASP A 484 -4.70 33.41 0.95
CA ASP A 484 -6.07 32.97 0.63
C ASP A 484 -6.19 31.75 -0.30
N GLY A 485 -5.09 31.19 -0.78
CA GLY A 485 -5.12 30.09 -1.74
C GLY A 485 -5.64 30.47 -3.13
N ARG A 486 -5.68 31.76 -3.47
CA ARG A 486 -6.15 32.28 -4.77
C ARG A 486 -5.16 33.23 -5.45
N ARG A 487 -4.53 34.13 -4.71
CA ARG A 487 -3.63 35.15 -5.28
C ARG A 487 -2.18 34.67 -5.43
N PRO A 488 -1.44 35.08 -6.46
CA PRO A 488 0.00 34.85 -6.55
C PRO A 488 0.76 35.40 -5.33
N ALA A 489 1.81 34.71 -4.89
CA ALA A 489 2.58 35.08 -3.69
C ALA A 489 3.12 36.52 -3.72
N ILE A 490 3.48 37.05 -4.90
CA ILE A 490 3.89 38.45 -5.07
C ILE A 490 2.75 39.47 -4.78
N GLU A 491 1.49 39.09 -4.96
CA GLU A 491 0.34 39.93 -4.63
C GLU A 491 -0.04 39.83 -3.15
N VAL A 492 -0.03 38.60 -2.61
CA VAL A 492 -0.14 38.32 -1.17
C VAL A 492 0.90 39.13 -0.37
N ALA A 493 2.16 39.12 -0.83
CA ALA A 493 3.26 39.88 -0.25
C ALA A 493 3.06 41.41 -0.31
N ARG A 494 2.45 41.94 -1.38
CA ARG A 494 2.10 43.37 -1.49
C ARG A 494 0.96 43.74 -0.54
N ALA A 495 -0.08 42.91 -0.45
CA ALA A 495 -1.21 43.14 0.44
C ALA A 495 -0.78 43.12 1.92
N ALA A 496 0.05 42.14 2.31
CA ALA A 496 0.61 42.03 3.67
C ALA A 496 1.48 43.23 4.10
N CYS A 497 2.08 43.96 3.14
CA CYS A 497 2.77 45.23 3.40
C CYS A 497 1.79 46.42 3.59
N GLY A 498 0.58 46.33 3.04
CA GLY A 498 -0.48 47.33 3.16
C GLY A 498 -1.38 47.18 4.40
N VAL A 499 -1.38 46.00 5.05
CA VAL A 499 -2.14 45.74 6.28
C VAL A 499 -1.79 46.76 7.37
N ALA A 500 -2.82 47.38 7.96
CA ALA A 500 -2.65 48.44 8.95
C ALA A 500 -1.90 47.94 10.21
N GLY A 501 -0.76 48.56 10.51
CA GLY A 501 0.12 48.15 11.61
C GLY A 501 1.10 47.01 11.27
N SER A 502 1.12 46.53 10.02
CA SER A 502 2.10 45.53 9.56
C SER A 502 3.54 46.06 9.73
N PRO A 503 4.48 45.23 10.22
CA PRO A 503 5.90 45.58 10.27
C PRO A 503 6.60 45.36 8.91
N LEU A 504 5.98 44.65 7.97
CA LEU A 504 6.53 44.39 6.63
C LEU A 504 6.70 45.71 5.86
N ARG A 505 7.76 45.81 5.04
CA ARG A 505 8.14 47.04 4.33
C ARG A 505 8.32 46.86 2.83
N THR A 506 8.80 45.70 2.39
CA THR A 506 8.86 45.36 0.97
C THR A 506 8.22 43.98 0.70
N PRO A 507 7.69 43.76 -0.52
CA PRO A 507 7.20 42.43 -0.90
C PRO A 507 8.29 41.36 -0.91
N GLU A 508 9.56 41.70 -1.08
CA GLU A 508 10.67 40.73 -1.03
C GLU A 508 10.90 40.23 0.41
N ASP A 509 10.83 41.11 1.42
CA ASP A 509 10.87 40.70 2.84
C ASP A 509 9.73 39.72 3.16
N ALA A 510 8.54 39.99 2.62
CA ALA A 510 7.35 39.16 2.80
C ALA A 510 7.46 37.82 2.04
N LEU A 511 8.07 37.77 0.85
CA LEU A 511 8.36 36.52 0.13
C LEU A 511 9.42 35.66 0.84
N ILE A 512 10.42 36.27 1.49
CA ILE A 512 11.39 35.56 2.33
C ILE A 512 10.69 34.95 3.55
N LEU A 513 9.82 35.73 4.22
CA LEU A 513 9.02 35.22 5.34
C LEU A 513 8.04 34.11 4.92
N LEU A 514 7.47 34.20 3.72
CA LEU A 514 6.62 33.16 3.14
C LEU A 514 7.39 31.84 2.93
N GLY A 515 8.66 31.93 2.51
CA GLY A 515 9.56 30.79 2.43
C GLY A 515 9.77 30.13 3.79
N GLN A 516 10.08 30.92 4.82
CA GLN A 516 10.27 30.44 6.19
C GLN A 516 8.99 29.81 6.78
N LEU A 517 7.81 30.34 6.45
CA LEU A 517 6.52 29.76 6.85
C LEU A 517 6.23 28.43 6.14
N ALA A 518 6.64 28.29 4.87
CA ALA A 518 6.52 27.04 4.12
C ALA A 518 7.54 25.97 4.59
N GLU A 519 8.76 26.36 4.94
CA GLU A 519 9.77 25.47 5.57
C GLU A 519 9.31 24.93 6.92
N ARG A 520 8.48 25.69 7.65
CA ARG A 520 7.80 25.28 8.91
C ARG A 520 6.46 24.56 8.68
N ALA A 521 6.14 24.17 7.44
CA ALA A 521 4.89 23.52 7.03
C ALA A 521 3.59 24.25 7.45
N LEU A 522 3.65 25.58 7.68
CA LEU A 522 2.49 26.41 8.07
C LEU A 522 1.74 26.95 6.85
N VAL A 523 2.41 26.98 5.69
CA VAL A 523 1.90 27.43 4.40
C VAL A 523 2.28 26.40 3.34
N ARG A 524 1.34 26.03 2.46
CA ARG A 524 1.67 25.38 1.18
C ARG A 524 2.06 26.48 0.19
N TRP A 525 3.31 26.46 -0.27
CA TRP A 525 3.82 27.36 -1.32
C TRP A 525 4.64 26.56 -2.34
N ASP A 526 3.95 25.62 -2.98
CA ASP A 526 4.38 24.80 -4.11
C ASP A 526 3.32 24.91 -5.23
N VAL A 527 3.32 23.99 -6.21
CA VAL A 527 2.34 24.01 -7.32
C VAL A 527 1.02 23.29 -6.96
N ASP A 528 0.93 22.70 -5.77
CA ASP A 528 -0.27 22.15 -5.12
C ASP A 528 -1.12 21.17 -5.95
N LEU A 529 -0.47 20.34 -6.78
CA LEU A 529 -1.17 19.50 -7.76
C LEU A 529 -2.18 18.53 -7.09
N PRO A 530 -3.45 18.49 -7.53
CA PRO A 530 -4.43 17.56 -6.98
C PRO A 530 -4.10 16.11 -7.36
N MET A 531 -4.45 15.15 -6.51
CA MET A 531 -4.30 13.72 -6.82
C MET A 531 -5.37 13.27 -7.81
N ARG A 532 -5.18 13.51 -9.11
CA ARG A 532 -6.08 13.10 -10.21
C ARG A 532 -5.28 12.74 -11.47
N MET A 533 -5.85 11.92 -12.35
CA MET A 533 -5.23 11.52 -13.63
C MET A 533 -4.95 12.71 -14.57
N ASN A 534 -5.77 13.76 -14.52
CA ASN A 534 -5.66 14.98 -15.33
C ASN A 534 -4.84 16.11 -14.68
N ALA A 535 -4.05 15.81 -13.63
CA ALA A 535 -3.26 16.81 -12.92
C ALA A 535 -2.22 17.54 -13.81
N GLU A 536 -1.93 17.02 -15.01
CA GLU A 536 -1.04 17.69 -15.97
C GLU A 536 -1.62 18.98 -16.57
N ASP A 537 -2.94 19.13 -16.66
CA ASP A 537 -3.57 20.35 -17.16
C ASP A 537 -3.60 21.44 -16.10
N VAL A 538 -3.92 21.05 -14.85
CA VAL A 538 -3.81 21.93 -13.67
C VAL A 538 -2.36 22.43 -13.49
N LEU A 539 -1.37 21.62 -13.83
CA LEU A 539 0.03 22.05 -13.90
C LEU A 539 0.26 23.10 -15.00
N ALA A 540 -0.26 22.89 -16.22
CA ALA A 540 -0.12 23.83 -17.32
C ALA A 540 -0.76 25.19 -17.01
N GLU A 541 -1.97 25.20 -16.43
CA GLU A 541 -2.68 26.41 -15.97
C GLU A 541 -1.86 27.17 -14.93
N ARG A 542 -1.35 26.47 -13.89
CA ARG A 542 -0.57 27.10 -12.81
C ARG A 542 0.81 27.59 -13.27
N LEU A 543 1.42 26.95 -14.27
CA LEU A 543 2.64 27.46 -14.91
C LEU A 543 2.36 28.69 -15.78
N ALA A 544 1.18 28.80 -16.41
CA ALA A 544 0.80 29.97 -17.19
C ALA A 544 0.63 31.25 -16.34
N LEU A 545 0.42 31.12 -15.02
CA LEU A 545 0.38 32.24 -14.07
C LEU A 545 1.76 32.92 -13.85
N ILE A 546 2.86 32.33 -14.32
CA ILE A 546 4.19 32.94 -14.22
C ILE A 546 4.23 34.24 -15.04
N GLY A 547 4.33 35.37 -14.34
CA GLY A 547 4.32 36.70 -14.94
C GLY A 547 5.63 37.11 -15.63
N GLU A 548 6.73 36.40 -15.37
CA GLU A 548 8.02 36.56 -16.06
C GLU A 548 7.97 35.80 -17.41
N PRO A 549 7.93 36.47 -18.58
CA PRO A 549 7.63 35.80 -19.85
C PRO A 549 8.62 34.68 -20.21
N ASP A 550 9.92 34.96 -20.13
CA ASP A 550 10.97 34.00 -20.48
C ASP A 550 10.90 32.71 -19.64
N LEU A 551 10.58 32.84 -18.34
CA LEU A 551 10.47 31.70 -17.41
C LEU A 551 9.17 30.92 -17.62
N ARG A 552 8.05 31.61 -17.85
CA ARG A 552 6.78 30.97 -18.21
C ARG A 552 6.91 30.17 -19.49
N ASP A 553 7.48 30.79 -20.53
CA ASP A 553 7.56 30.20 -21.86
C ASP A 553 8.59 29.05 -21.88
N GLN A 554 9.68 29.14 -21.09
CA GLN A 554 10.58 28.02 -20.80
C GLN A 554 9.87 26.87 -20.06
N ALA A 555 9.07 27.17 -19.02
CA ALA A 555 8.37 26.16 -18.24
C ALA A 555 7.31 25.42 -19.06
N LEU A 556 6.50 26.16 -19.83
CA LEU A 556 5.49 25.60 -20.72
C LEU A 556 6.15 24.80 -21.87
N ALA A 557 7.29 25.24 -22.41
CA ALA A 557 8.05 24.46 -23.39
C ALA A 557 8.63 23.16 -22.77
N GLY A 558 9.07 23.19 -21.51
CA GLY A 558 9.50 22.00 -20.77
C GLY A 558 8.35 20.99 -20.58
N LEU A 559 7.17 21.47 -20.16
CA LEU A 559 5.99 20.62 -20.03
C LEU A 559 5.53 20.07 -21.38
N ALA A 560 5.56 20.88 -22.45
CA ALA A 560 5.23 20.44 -23.80
C ALA A 560 6.19 19.36 -24.32
N ARG A 561 7.49 19.42 -23.95
CA ARG A 561 8.45 18.35 -24.24
C ARG A 561 8.14 17.05 -23.48
N LEU A 562 7.75 17.13 -22.21
CA LEU A 562 7.32 15.96 -21.44
C LEU A 562 6.03 15.37 -22.05
N ARG A 563 5.02 16.19 -22.33
CA ARG A 563 3.78 15.77 -23.00
C ARG A 563 4.08 15.05 -24.31
N ALA A 564 4.83 15.67 -25.23
CA ALA A 564 5.19 15.03 -26.49
C ALA A 564 5.94 13.70 -26.31
N ALA A 565 6.76 13.55 -25.28
CA ALA A 565 7.42 12.28 -24.95
C ALA A 565 6.48 11.23 -24.35
N ARG A 566 5.43 11.64 -23.61
CA ARG A 566 4.32 10.77 -23.17
C ARG A 566 3.44 10.38 -24.34
N ASP A 567 3.03 11.33 -25.17
CA ASP A 567 2.19 11.12 -26.35
C ASP A 567 2.88 10.15 -27.33
N ALA A 568 4.22 10.21 -27.43
CA ALA A 568 5.02 9.24 -28.18
C ALA A 568 5.07 7.83 -27.55
N VAL A 569 4.84 7.68 -26.25
CA VAL A 569 4.65 6.37 -25.60
C VAL A 569 3.27 5.81 -25.90
N GLU A 570 2.22 6.64 -25.84
CA GLU A 570 0.85 6.25 -26.22
C GLU A 570 0.78 5.81 -27.69
N ALA A 571 1.37 6.60 -28.59
CA ALA A 571 1.43 6.32 -30.03
C ALA A 571 2.36 5.16 -30.43
N ALA A 572 3.19 4.65 -29.51
CA ALA A 572 4.06 3.49 -29.74
C ALA A 572 3.39 2.15 -29.43
N GLY A 573 2.22 2.16 -28.77
CA GLY A 573 1.47 0.95 -28.42
C GLY A 573 1.18 0.06 -29.63
N GLY A 574 1.35 -1.25 -29.48
CA GLY A 574 1.35 -2.23 -30.58
C GLY A 574 2.74 -2.66 -31.08
N ASP A 575 3.82 -1.92 -30.75
CA ASP A 575 5.20 -2.30 -31.06
C ASP A 575 6.07 -2.33 -29.78
N PRO A 576 6.52 -3.51 -29.30
CA PRO A 576 7.33 -3.64 -28.09
C PRO A 576 8.65 -2.87 -28.11
N ALA A 577 9.26 -2.72 -29.29
CA ALA A 577 10.53 -2.01 -29.46
C ALA A 577 10.31 -0.49 -29.50
N ALA A 578 9.24 -0.04 -30.15
CA ALA A 578 8.82 1.35 -30.12
C ALA A 578 8.45 1.80 -28.70
N VAL A 579 7.66 1.01 -27.95
CA VAL A 579 7.32 1.30 -26.54
C VAL A 579 8.59 1.37 -25.68
N GLN A 580 9.52 0.43 -25.84
CA GLN A 580 10.79 0.45 -25.10
C GLN A 580 11.63 1.71 -25.42
N ALA A 581 11.69 2.10 -26.69
CA ALA A 581 12.40 3.31 -27.11
C ALA A 581 11.74 4.60 -26.59
N ALA A 582 10.40 4.70 -26.70
CA ALA A 582 9.63 5.85 -26.23
C ALA A 582 9.72 6.02 -24.70
N LEU A 583 9.58 4.94 -23.92
CA LEU A 583 9.78 4.96 -22.47
C LEU A 583 11.22 5.35 -22.09
N THR A 584 12.21 5.02 -22.91
CA THR A 584 13.60 5.42 -22.70
C THR A 584 13.81 6.91 -23.00
N ALA A 585 13.20 7.43 -24.07
CA ALA A 585 13.23 8.85 -24.42
C ALA A 585 12.47 9.73 -23.42
N LEU A 586 11.33 9.26 -22.90
CA LEU A 586 10.59 9.90 -21.82
C LEU A 586 11.42 9.97 -20.53
N ASN A 587 12.01 8.85 -20.10
CA ASN A 587 12.90 8.81 -18.94
C ASN A 587 14.09 9.78 -19.10
N ALA A 588 14.71 9.83 -20.28
CA ALA A 588 15.81 10.77 -20.56
C ALA A 588 15.35 12.25 -20.51
N THR A 589 14.20 12.56 -21.12
CA THR A 589 13.62 13.92 -21.14
C THR A 589 13.26 14.40 -19.73
N PHE A 590 12.76 13.50 -18.87
CA PHE A 590 12.50 13.79 -17.46
C PHE A 590 13.79 14.05 -16.67
N VAL A 591 14.81 13.21 -16.83
CA VAL A 591 16.12 13.40 -16.17
C VAL A 591 16.74 14.74 -16.60
N GLU A 592 16.67 15.09 -17.89
CA GLU A 592 17.18 16.37 -18.41
C GLU A 592 16.47 17.59 -17.80
N LEU A 593 15.13 17.54 -17.70
CA LEU A 593 14.32 18.68 -17.25
C LEU A 593 14.23 18.82 -15.72
N THR A 594 14.49 17.75 -14.96
CA THR A 594 14.29 17.72 -13.49
C THR A 594 15.56 17.44 -12.68
N GLY A 595 16.58 16.83 -13.27
CA GLY A 595 17.74 16.30 -12.55
C GLY A 595 17.45 15.09 -11.64
N GLN A 596 16.24 14.51 -11.68
CA GLN A 596 15.82 13.41 -10.82
C GLN A 596 15.75 12.07 -11.58
N GLU A 597 15.87 10.95 -10.86
CA GLU A 597 15.75 9.61 -11.43
C GLU A 597 14.31 9.32 -11.90
N ALA A 598 14.19 8.65 -13.04
CA ALA A 598 12.90 8.36 -13.70
C ALA A 598 12.18 7.09 -13.17
N GLU A 599 12.66 6.50 -12.07
CA GLU A 599 11.97 5.44 -11.33
C GLU A 599 12.17 5.65 -9.83
N ARG A 600 11.18 5.25 -9.02
CA ARG A 600 11.25 5.29 -7.56
C ARG A 600 10.74 3.98 -6.93
N ARG A 601 10.91 3.84 -5.61
CA ARG A 601 10.34 2.75 -4.79
C ARG A 601 10.61 1.35 -5.38
N ALA A 602 11.89 0.99 -5.48
CA ALA A 602 12.34 -0.32 -5.98
C ALA A 602 11.65 -1.47 -5.23
N GLY A 603 11.20 -2.50 -5.96
CA GLY A 603 10.53 -3.68 -5.41
C GLY A 603 9.07 -3.51 -4.96
N GLN A 604 8.54 -2.29 -4.86
CA GLN A 604 7.19 -2.06 -4.32
C GLN A 604 6.08 -2.16 -5.40
N MET A 605 5.14 -3.08 -5.20
CA MET A 605 3.94 -3.22 -6.05
C MET A 605 2.94 -2.08 -5.82
N TYR A 606 2.25 -1.64 -6.88
CA TYR A 606 1.20 -0.60 -6.86
C TYR A 606 1.61 0.76 -6.25
N ALA A 607 2.91 1.06 -6.20
CA ALA A 607 3.46 2.19 -5.45
C ALA A 607 3.72 3.47 -6.28
N GLY A 608 3.23 3.54 -7.52
CA GLY A 608 3.51 4.60 -8.49
C GLY A 608 5.01 4.75 -8.77
N ARG A 609 5.60 3.69 -9.35
CA ARG A 609 7.06 3.52 -9.53
C ARG A 609 7.64 4.29 -10.72
N THR A 610 6.91 4.30 -11.83
CA THR A 610 7.29 4.88 -13.13
C THR A 610 6.78 6.31 -13.28
N LEU A 611 7.24 7.01 -14.31
CA LEU A 611 6.75 8.36 -14.65
C LEU A 611 5.30 8.38 -15.15
N VAL A 612 4.84 7.28 -15.74
CA VAL A 612 3.54 7.15 -16.41
C VAL A 612 2.88 5.81 -16.12
N VAL A 613 1.56 5.78 -16.36
CA VAL A 613 0.66 4.62 -16.30
C VAL A 613 -0.22 4.59 -17.57
N GLU A 614 -0.72 3.42 -17.96
CA GLU A 614 -1.61 3.22 -19.11
C GLU A 614 -2.94 2.65 -18.63
N GLU A 615 -4.05 3.18 -19.13
CA GLU A 615 -5.38 2.57 -19.07
C GLU A 615 -5.87 2.30 -20.50
N CYS A 616 -6.58 1.19 -20.69
CA CYS A 616 -7.06 0.75 -22.01
C CYS A 616 -8.54 0.38 -21.98
N VAL A 617 -9.29 0.91 -22.95
CA VAL A 617 -10.70 0.64 -23.14
C VAL A 617 -10.87 -0.56 -24.06
N ARG A 618 -11.56 -1.62 -23.63
CA ARG A 618 -11.79 -2.83 -24.43
C ARG A 618 -12.58 -2.48 -25.69
N ASP A 619 -12.17 -3.03 -26.83
CA ASP A 619 -12.92 -2.90 -28.09
C ASP A 619 -14.11 -3.87 -28.11
N LEU A 620 -15.13 -3.56 -27.31
CA LEU A 620 -16.29 -4.41 -27.07
C LEU A 620 -17.52 -3.55 -26.72
N GLU A 621 -18.58 -3.65 -27.50
CA GLU A 621 -19.93 -3.27 -27.06
C GLU A 621 -20.54 -4.46 -26.31
N ALA A 622 -20.99 -4.27 -25.09
CA ALA A 622 -21.56 -5.35 -24.28
C ALA A 622 -22.64 -4.85 -23.32
N GLY A 623 -23.52 -5.76 -22.93
CA GLY A 623 -24.62 -5.50 -22.00
C GLY A 623 -25.08 -6.77 -21.30
N ILE A 624 -25.79 -6.60 -20.20
CA ILE A 624 -26.30 -7.69 -19.35
C ILE A 624 -27.78 -7.44 -19.08
N GLY A 625 -28.62 -8.45 -19.31
CA GLY A 625 -30.07 -8.28 -19.29
C GLY A 625 -30.83 -9.19 -18.34
N GLY A 626 -32.16 -9.20 -18.52
CA GLY A 626 -33.14 -9.71 -17.56
C GLY A 626 -32.76 -11.03 -16.88
N ALA A 627 -32.47 -12.07 -17.66
CA ALA A 627 -32.18 -13.41 -17.12
C ALA A 627 -30.93 -13.49 -16.22
N VAL A 628 -29.93 -12.62 -16.42
CA VAL A 628 -28.74 -12.55 -15.54
C VAL A 628 -29.05 -11.69 -14.31
N LEU A 629 -29.76 -10.57 -14.48
CA LEU A 629 -30.22 -9.72 -13.36
C LEU A 629 -31.15 -10.49 -12.40
N GLU A 630 -32.05 -11.33 -12.93
CA GLU A 630 -32.88 -12.26 -12.16
C GLU A 630 -32.03 -13.29 -11.40
N ALA A 631 -31.01 -13.86 -12.03
CA ALA A 631 -30.08 -14.81 -11.40
C ALA A 631 -29.17 -14.17 -10.34
N MET A 632 -28.96 -12.84 -10.41
CA MET A 632 -28.24 -12.07 -9.39
C MET A 632 -29.12 -11.71 -8.19
N ALA A 633 -30.40 -11.39 -8.41
CA ALA A 633 -31.24 -10.67 -7.45
C ALA A 633 -31.48 -11.45 -6.13
N GLY A 634 -31.81 -12.75 -6.20
CA GLY A 634 -32.01 -13.58 -5.00
C GLY A 634 -30.76 -13.66 -4.11
N PRO A 635 -29.60 -14.08 -4.64
CA PRO A 635 -28.33 -14.08 -3.92
C PRO A 635 -27.92 -12.68 -3.41
N PHE A 636 -28.12 -11.62 -4.20
CA PHE A 636 -27.82 -10.26 -3.77
C PHE A 636 -28.74 -9.80 -2.63
N GLY A 637 -30.03 -10.14 -2.63
CA GLY A 637 -30.95 -9.80 -1.55
C GLY A 637 -30.49 -10.28 -0.18
N ILE A 638 -29.90 -11.49 -0.11
CA ILE A 638 -29.33 -12.01 1.16
C ILE A 638 -27.96 -11.41 1.48
N LEU A 639 -27.07 -11.26 0.48
CA LEU A 639 -25.72 -10.71 0.68
C LEU A 639 -25.76 -9.25 1.13
N LEU A 640 -26.67 -8.46 0.57
CA LEU A 640 -26.78 -7.04 0.82
C LEU A 640 -27.53 -6.71 2.13
N GLN A 641 -28.51 -7.54 2.54
CA GLN A 641 -29.05 -7.46 3.90
C GLN A 641 -27.96 -7.69 4.96
N ALA A 642 -27.09 -8.69 4.74
CA ALA A 642 -25.95 -8.93 5.62
C ALA A 642 -24.92 -7.79 5.54
N ALA A 643 -24.69 -7.20 4.36
CA ALA A 643 -23.83 -6.03 4.20
C ALA A 643 -24.35 -4.81 4.94
N ARG A 644 -25.67 -4.54 4.89
CA ARG A 644 -26.33 -3.46 5.64
C ARG A 644 -26.10 -3.63 7.15
N TRP A 645 -26.34 -4.84 7.70
CA TRP A 645 -26.04 -5.14 9.10
C TRP A 645 -24.56 -4.91 9.44
N LEU A 646 -23.64 -5.32 8.56
CA LEU A 646 -22.21 -5.12 8.77
C LEU A 646 -21.86 -3.63 8.88
N THR A 647 -22.56 -2.73 8.16
CA THR A 647 -22.38 -1.28 8.34
C THR A 647 -22.83 -0.80 9.72
N VAL A 648 -23.95 -1.32 10.24
CA VAL A 648 -24.48 -0.94 11.56
C VAL A 648 -23.57 -1.44 12.68
N ALA A 649 -23.26 -2.73 12.72
CA ALA A 649 -22.40 -3.31 13.74
C ALA A 649 -20.98 -2.71 13.72
N THR A 650 -20.43 -2.41 12.54
CA THR A 650 -19.15 -1.72 12.43
C THR A 650 -19.23 -0.27 12.93
N ALA A 651 -20.28 0.47 12.58
CA ALA A 651 -20.49 1.84 13.05
C ALA A 651 -20.66 1.90 14.58
N GLU A 652 -21.43 0.98 15.18
CA GLU A 652 -21.58 0.84 16.63
C GLU A 652 -20.22 0.61 17.31
N ALA A 653 -19.40 -0.31 16.80
CA ALA A 653 -18.09 -0.60 17.34
C ALA A 653 -17.11 0.60 17.28
N TYR A 654 -17.09 1.36 16.16
CA TYR A 654 -16.29 2.58 16.08
C TYR A 654 -16.85 3.73 16.94
N LEU A 655 -18.16 3.93 16.98
CA LEU A 655 -18.79 5.00 17.75
C LEU A 655 -18.67 4.78 19.26
N ALA A 656 -18.63 3.54 19.74
CA ALA A 656 -18.34 3.24 21.14
C ALA A 656 -16.94 3.77 21.54
N VAL A 657 -15.89 3.38 20.82
CA VAL A 657 -14.50 3.78 21.15
C VAL A 657 -14.27 5.29 20.91
N LEU A 658 -14.84 5.86 19.85
CA LEU A 658 -14.83 7.31 19.63
C LEU A 658 -15.62 8.05 20.72
N GLY A 659 -16.66 7.43 21.29
CA GLY A 659 -17.43 7.93 22.42
C GLY A 659 -16.63 7.99 23.71
N ASP A 660 -15.87 6.94 24.03
CA ASP A 660 -14.97 6.93 25.18
C ASP A 660 -13.90 8.02 25.07
N PHE A 661 -13.25 8.15 23.90
CA PHE A 661 -12.29 9.24 23.64
C PHE A 661 -12.93 10.63 23.77
N TYR A 662 -14.19 10.82 23.35
CA TYR A 662 -14.91 12.08 23.55
C TYR A 662 -15.17 12.35 25.04
N GLN A 663 -15.66 11.36 25.80
CA GLN A 663 -15.98 11.53 27.22
C GLN A 663 -14.72 11.70 28.09
N GLU A 664 -13.56 11.19 27.65
CA GLU A 664 -12.26 11.48 28.24
C GLU A 664 -11.82 12.94 27.94
N LEU A 665 -11.76 13.33 26.67
CA LEU A 665 -11.41 14.71 26.28
C LEU A 665 -12.34 15.76 26.89
N ALA A 666 -13.64 15.49 26.97
CA ALA A 666 -14.62 16.41 27.57
C ALA A 666 -14.39 16.63 29.07
N ARG A 667 -13.93 15.59 29.78
CA ARG A 667 -13.58 15.64 31.20
C ARG A 667 -12.29 16.42 31.42
N ASP A 668 -11.26 16.12 30.64
CA ASP A 668 -9.91 16.67 30.82
C ASP A 668 -9.80 18.13 30.35
N LEU A 669 -10.53 18.50 29.30
CA LEU A 669 -10.65 19.90 28.83
C LEU A 669 -11.71 20.70 29.60
N GLY A 670 -12.56 20.05 30.41
CA GLY A 670 -13.63 20.70 31.17
C GLY A 670 -14.76 21.31 30.31
N THR A 671 -14.96 20.83 29.09
CA THR A 671 -15.93 21.34 28.11
C THR A 671 -16.67 20.21 27.42
N ARG A 672 -17.94 20.42 27.04
CA ARG A 672 -18.70 19.48 26.19
C ARG A 672 -18.56 19.77 24.70
N ASP A 673 -18.16 20.98 24.33
CA ASP A 673 -17.75 21.33 22.98
C ASP A 673 -16.24 21.05 22.88
N VAL A 674 -15.89 19.82 22.50
CA VAL A 674 -14.51 19.33 22.39
C VAL A 674 -13.94 19.70 21.01
N PRO A 675 -12.68 20.18 20.88
CA PRO A 675 -12.08 20.42 19.58
C PRO A 675 -11.92 19.10 18.80
N PHE A 676 -12.56 18.98 17.64
CA PHE A 676 -12.62 17.73 16.88
C PHE A 676 -11.24 17.22 16.47
N GLY A 677 -10.29 18.13 16.18
CA GLY A 677 -8.88 17.77 15.94
C GLY A 677 -8.21 17.00 17.09
N GLN A 678 -8.65 17.13 18.34
CA GLN A 678 -8.12 16.29 19.45
C GLN A 678 -8.71 14.88 19.41
N LEU A 679 -10.02 14.75 19.16
CA LEU A 679 -10.68 13.45 18.98
C LEU A 679 -10.12 12.70 17.75
N TRP A 680 -9.94 13.41 16.63
CA TRP A 680 -9.28 12.89 15.44
C TRP A 680 -7.87 12.37 15.72
N TYR A 681 -7.09 13.08 16.55
CA TYR A 681 -5.73 12.68 16.91
C TYR A 681 -5.71 11.36 17.71
N LEU A 682 -6.59 11.20 18.71
CA LEU A 682 -6.72 9.92 19.44
C LEU A 682 -7.21 8.78 18.53
N ALA A 683 -8.18 9.08 17.65
CA ALA A 683 -8.76 8.11 16.72
C ALA A 683 -7.74 7.50 15.73
N GLN A 684 -6.58 8.13 15.48
CA GLN A 684 -5.56 7.57 14.58
C GLN A 684 -5.09 6.17 14.99
N GLY A 685 -5.11 5.84 16.29
CA GLY A 685 -4.74 4.52 16.80
C GLY A 685 -5.63 3.38 16.28
N ILE A 686 -6.95 3.59 16.22
CA ILE A 686 -7.92 2.56 15.79
C ILE A 686 -8.08 2.44 14.27
N PHE A 687 -7.55 3.40 13.50
CA PHE A 687 -7.52 3.35 12.04
C PHE A 687 -6.17 2.92 11.45
N PHE A 688 -5.05 3.30 12.08
CA PHE A 688 -3.69 3.14 11.52
C PHE A 688 -2.71 2.40 12.43
N GLY A 689 -3.18 1.91 13.58
CA GLY A 689 -2.39 1.11 14.52
C GLY A 689 -2.07 -0.31 14.02
N ARG A 690 -1.38 -1.07 14.87
CA ARG A 690 -1.05 -2.50 14.66
C ARG A 690 -1.77 -3.46 15.63
N GLY A 691 -2.59 -2.93 16.53
CA GLY A 691 -3.45 -3.73 17.39
C GLY A 691 -4.77 -4.07 16.70
N ASP A 692 -5.60 -4.83 17.39
CA ASP A 692 -6.94 -5.19 16.94
C ASP A 692 -7.81 -3.93 16.77
N ARG A 693 -8.61 -3.89 15.71
CA ARG A 693 -9.45 -2.73 15.36
C ARG A 693 -10.90 -3.02 15.76
N PRO A 694 -11.75 -2.01 15.99
CA PRO A 694 -13.17 -2.23 16.32
C PRO A 694 -13.95 -3.07 15.30
N VAL A 695 -13.48 -3.17 14.05
CA VAL A 695 -14.10 -4.03 13.02
C VAL A 695 -13.74 -5.51 13.16
N ASP A 696 -12.64 -5.88 13.83
CA ASP A 696 -12.11 -7.24 13.75
C ASP A 696 -12.97 -8.24 14.52
N GLU A 697 -13.49 -7.87 15.71
CA GLU A 697 -14.50 -8.67 16.43
C GLU A 697 -15.81 -8.80 15.62
N VAL A 698 -16.23 -7.72 14.95
CA VAL A 698 -17.43 -7.71 14.09
C VAL A 698 -17.24 -8.62 12.88
N ALA A 699 -16.03 -8.69 12.31
CA ALA A 699 -15.67 -9.57 11.21
C ALA A 699 -15.68 -11.05 11.63
N GLU A 700 -15.16 -11.39 12.81
CA GLU A 700 -15.22 -12.74 13.35
C GLU A 700 -16.67 -13.17 13.61
N GLU A 701 -17.50 -12.29 14.19
CA GLU A 701 -18.93 -12.59 14.34
C GLU A 701 -19.63 -12.75 12.99
N PHE A 702 -19.39 -11.86 12.01
CA PHE A 702 -19.99 -11.94 10.68
C PHE A 702 -19.68 -13.28 10.00
N THR A 703 -18.41 -13.70 10.03
CA THR A 703 -17.98 -14.99 9.47
C THR A 703 -18.57 -16.18 10.23
N ARG A 704 -18.72 -16.10 11.56
CA ARG A 704 -19.41 -17.12 12.37
C ARG A 704 -20.88 -17.22 11.99
N ARG A 705 -21.62 -16.11 11.99
CA ARG A 705 -23.05 -16.05 11.63
C ARG A 705 -23.34 -16.65 10.25
N TRP A 706 -22.48 -16.39 9.26
CA TRP A 706 -22.57 -17.03 7.93
C TRP A 706 -22.26 -18.53 7.96
N SER A 707 -21.24 -18.96 8.70
CA SER A 707 -20.89 -20.38 8.83
C SER A 707 -22.03 -21.19 9.48
N ASP A 708 -22.71 -20.61 10.48
CA ASP A 708 -23.90 -21.16 11.14
C ASP A 708 -25.11 -21.23 10.18
N LEU A 709 -25.33 -20.18 9.37
CA LEU A 709 -26.39 -20.13 8.35
C LEU A 709 -26.22 -21.19 7.25
N PHE A 710 -25.00 -21.34 6.73
CA PHE A 710 -24.67 -22.36 5.73
C PHE A 710 -24.65 -23.80 6.31
N ARG A 711 -24.67 -23.94 7.64
CA ARG A 711 -24.67 -25.24 8.36
C ARG A 711 -23.50 -26.14 7.94
N LEU A 712 -22.31 -25.55 7.82
CA LEU A 712 -21.10 -26.24 7.38
C LEU A 712 -20.71 -27.39 8.33
N ASP A 713 -21.15 -27.32 9.59
CA ASP A 713 -21.04 -28.37 10.62
C ASP A 713 -21.68 -29.72 10.25
N ARG A 714 -22.58 -29.75 9.26
CA ARG A 714 -23.39 -30.92 8.89
C ARG A 714 -22.82 -31.74 7.73
N PHE A 715 -21.78 -31.24 7.09
CA PHE A 715 -21.15 -31.86 5.94
C PHE A 715 -19.82 -32.49 6.35
N GLY A 716 -19.53 -33.69 5.85
CA GLY A 716 -18.24 -34.34 6.09
C GLY A 716 -17.14 -33.77 5.19
N ASP A 717 -15.88 -33.96 5.56
CA ASP A 717 -14.70 -33.39 4.86
C ASP A 717 -14.60 -33.78 3.36
N ASP A 718 -15.25 -34.88 2.94
CA ASP A 718 -15.35 -35.30 1.53
C ASP A 718 -16.35 -34.48 0.69
N THR A 719 -17.11 -33.55 1.29
CA THR A 719 -18.23 -32.85 0.64
C THR A 719 -17.72 -31.73 -0.26
N LYS A 720 -17.63 -31.97 -1.57
CA LYS A 720 -17.10 -30.98 -2.53
C LYS A 720 -17.99 -29.75 -2.76
N ALA A 721 -19.31 -29.88 -2.67
CA ALA A 721 -20.25 -28.81 -2.98
C ALA A 721 -21.52 -28.84 -2.12
N VAL A 722 -22.04 -27.66 -1.81
CA VAL A 722 -23.29 -27.40 -1.09
C VAL A 722 -24.13 -26.44 -1.93
N ALA A 723 -25.38 -26.83 -2.22
CA ALA A 723 -26.34 -26.02 -2.93
C ALA A 723 -27.50 -25.63 -2.01
N LEU A 724 -27.86 -24.35 -2.02
CA LEU A 724 -28.92 -23.72 -1.24
C LEU A 724 -29.73 -22.79 -2.16
N THR A 725 -30.91 -22.36 -1.73
CA THR A 725 -31.66 -21.29 -2.42
C THR A 725 -31.70 -19.99 -1.63
N SER A 726 -31.82 -18.85 -2.31
CA SER A 726 -32.04 -17.57 -1.61
C SER A 726 -33.37 -17.56 -0.87
N ALA A 727 -34.39 -18.27 -1.38
CA ALA A 727 -35.69 -18.43 -0.74
C ALA A 727 -35.62 -19.14 0.62
N GLU A 728 -34.76 -20.16 0.76
CA GLU A 728 -34.52 -20.84 2.06
C GLU A 728 -33.74 -19.97 3.05
N LEU A 729 -32.90 -19.04 2.55
CA LEU A 729 -32.04 -18.19 3.36
C LEU A 729 -32.66 -16.83 3.71
N ALA A 730 -33.61 -16.30 2.93
CA ALA A 730 -34.06 -14.91 3.03
C ALA A 730 -34.66 -14.51 4.39
N ASP A 731 -35.49 -15.37 5.00
CA ASP A 731 -36.01 -15.11 6.35
C ASP A 731 -34.92 -15.25 7.42
N LEU A 732 -34.11 -16.32 7.33
CA LEU A 732 -33.02 -16.59 8.27
C LEU A 732 -31.94 -15.49 8.26
N VAL A 733 -31.63 -14.93 7.09
CA VAL A 733 -30.67 -13.83 6.92
C VAL A 733 -31.23 -12.52 7.50
N ARG A 734 -32.54 -12.26 7.38
CA ARG A 734 -33.17 -11.11 8.07
C ARG A 734 -33.21 -11.28 9.59
N GLU A 735 -33.35 -12.51 10.09
CA GLU A 735 -33.29 -12.82 11.53
C GLU A 735 -31.86 -12.73 12.10
N VAL A 736 -30.85 -13.24 11.37
CA VAL A 736 -29.45 -13.32 11.80
C VAL A 736 -28.67 -12.02 11.53
N PHE A 737 -29.09 -11.22 10.55
CA PHE A 737 -28.50 -9.91 10.20
C PHE A 737 -29.58 -8.80 10.20
N PRO A 738 -30.20 -8.50 11.36
CA PRO A 738 -31.29 -7.53 11.45
C PRO A 738 -30.77 -6.10 11.32
N ALA A 739 -31.14 -5.41 10.23
CA ALA A 739 -30.85 -4.00 10.02
C ALA A 739 -31.86 -3.36 9.06
N ASP A 740 -32.41 -2.21 9.45
CA ASP A 740 -33.43 -1.49 8.68
C ASP A 740 -32.84 -0.54 7.63
N ARG A 741 -31.68 0.07 7.92
CA ARG A 741 -30.99 1.07 7.07
C ARG A 741 -29.46 1.01 7.23
N PRO A 742 -28.67 1.54 6.30
CA PRO A 742 -27.21 1.68 6.44
C PRO A 742 -26.83 2.75 7.46
N ALA A 743 -25.64 2.66 8.04
CA ALA A 743 -25.22 3.49 9.18
C ALA A 743 -24.56 4.84 8.86
N TRP A 744 -24.12 5.06 7.60
CA TRP A 744 -23.64 6.36 7.11
C TRP A 744 -23.97 6.54 5.62
N ALA A 745 -23.92 7.77 5.13
CA ALA A 745 -24.37 8.14 3.79
C ALA A 745 -23.81 7.26 2.67
N ALA A 746 -22.49 7.05 2.65
CA ALA A 746 -21.81 6.25 1.62
C ALA A 746 -22.03 4.73 1.80
N ALA A 747 -22.41 4.26 2.99
CA ALA A 747 -22.69 2.86 3.27
C ALA A 747 -23.92 2.30 2.52
N ARG A 748 -24.74 3.19 1.94
CA ARG A 748 -25.85 2.86 1.04
C ARG A 748 -25.42 2.14 -0.24
N VAL A 749 -24.16 2.31 -0.65
CA VAL A 749 -23.64 1.81 -1.93
C VAL A 749 -22.69 0.64 -1.69
N HIS A 750 -22.91 -0.47 -2.40
CA HIS A 750 -22.07 -1.66 -2.38
C HIS A 750 -21.62 -1.97 -3.81
N SER A 751 -20.35 -2.31 -4.01
CA SER A 751 -19.85 -2.74 -5.32
C SER A 751 -19.44 -4.22 -5.31
N PRO A 752 -20.36 -5.16 -5.64
CA PRO A 752 -20.00 -6.55 -5.86
C PRO A 752 -19.39 -6.77 -7.25
N ASP A 753 -18.34 -7.59 -7.29
CA ASP A 753 -17.75 -8.14 -8.51
C ASP A 753 -18.32 -9.53 -8.82
N LEU A 754 -18.60 -9.78 -10.11
CA LEU A 754 -19.14 -11.05 -10.59
C LEU A 754 -18.37 -11.56 -11.82
N HIS A 755 -18.01 -12.84 -11.81
CA HIS A 755 -17.75 -13.56 -13.05
C HIS A 755 -19.02 -14.26 -13.54
N VAL A 756 -19.06 -14.47 -14.85
CA VAL A 756 -20.08 -15.27 -15.54
C VAL A 756 -19.38 -16.46 -16.16
N CYS A 757 -19.72 -17.66 -15.69
CA CYS A 757 -19.31 -18.93 -16.27
C CYS A 757 -20.30 -19.30 -17.38
N ALA A 758 -19.91 -19.18 -18.65
CA ALA A 758 -20.70 -19.62 -19.79
C ALA A 758 -19.80 -19.92 -21.00
N THR A 759 -20.18 -20.88 -21.84
CA THR A 759 -19.37 -21.25 -23.01
C THR A 759 -19.42 -20.22 -24.14
N SER A 760 -20.53 -19.47 -24.25
CA SER A 760 -20.73 -18.37 -25.20
C SER A 760 -21.92 -17.46 -24.81
N VAL A 761 -22.12 -16.37 -25.57
CA VAL A 761 -23.30 -15.49 -25.45
C VAL A 761 -24.60 -16.25 -25.73
N GLU A 762 -24.60 -17.20 -26.67
CA GLU A 762 -25.79 -18.04 -26.94
C GLU A 762 -26.08 -19.01 -25.80
N ALA A 763 -25.07 -19.45 -25.04
CA ALA A 763 -25.28 -20.24 -23.83
C ALA A 763 -25.98 -19.39 -22.75
N LEU A 764 -25.52 -18.14 -22.55
CA LEU A 764 -26.22 -17.16 -21.71
C LEU A 764 -27.67 -16.94 -22.14
N ALA A 765 -27.92 -16.78 -23.44
CA ALA A 765 -29.27 -16.61 -23.99
C ALA A 765 -30.16 -17.86 -23.85
N ARG A 766 -29.60 -19.07 -23.79
CA ARG A 766 -30.32 -20.32 -23.45
C ARG A 766 -30.51 -20.52 -21.94
N GLY A 767 -29.92 -19.67 -21.10
CA GLY A 767 -29.92 -19.84 -19.66
C GLY A 767 -28.95 -20.92 -19.17
N GLU A 768 -27.88 -21.20 -19.91
CA GLU A 768 -26.81 -22.17 -19.64
C GLU A 768 -25.56 -21.48 -19.05
N PHE A 769 -25.69 -20.93 -17.84
CA PHE A 769 -24.60 -20.21 -17.16
C PHE A 769 -24.58 -20.41 -15.64
N THR A 770 -23.46 -20.07 -15.00
CA THR A 770 -23.33 -19.95 -13.54
C THR A 770 -22.72 -18.58 -13.21
N LEU A 771 -23.14 -17.95 -12.11
CA LEU A 771 -22.52 -16.72 -11.61
C LEU A 771 -21.51 -17.08 -10.52
N VAL A 772 -20.43 -16.31 -10.39
CA VAL A 772 -19.41 -16.53 -9.34
C VAL A 772 -19.05 -15.20 -8.72
N LEU A 773 -19.18 -15.12 -7.39
CA LEU A 773 -18.80 -13.94 -6.63
C LEU A 773 -17.26 -13.75 -6.66
N GLY A 774 -16.82 -12.55 -7.01
CA GLY A 774 -15.42 -12.13 -6.93
C GLY A 774 -15.09 -11.63 -5.53
N GLU A 775 -15.42 -10.38 -5.27
CA GLU A 775 -15.37 -9.70 -3.97
C GLU A 775 -16.67 -8.88 -3.79
N ILE A 776 -17.05 -8.54 -2.56
CA ILE A 776 -18.04 -7.48 -2.30
C ILE A 776 -17.37 -6.33 -1.59
N HIS A 777 -17.23 -5.21 -2.30
CA HIS A 777 -16.84 -3.94 -1.70
C HIS A 777 -18.07 -3.34 -1.00
N ALA A 778 -18.38 -3.87 0.18
CA ALA A 778 -19.50 -3.43 1.00
C ALA A 778 -19.25 -2.01 1.54
N ALA A 779 -20.29 -1.17 1.52
CA ALA A 779 -20.21 0.24 1.93
C ALA A 779 -19.15 1.07 1.17
N TRP A 780 -18.96 0.76 -0.13
CA TRP A 780 -17.95 1.39 -0.98
C TRP A 780 -18.41 1.55 -2.44
N ALA A 781 -18.37 2.79 -2.93
CA ALA A 781 -18.72 3.17 -4.30
C ALA A 781 -17.48 3.10 -5.22
N THR A 782 -17.09 1.90 -5.65
CA THR A 782 -15.80 1.68 -6.34
C THR A 782 -15.61 2.43 -7.66
N LEU A 783 -16.67 2.79 -8.38
CA LEU A 783 -16.56 3.48 -9.68
C LEU A 783 -16.29 4.99 -9.53
N ASP A 784 -16.12 5.51 -8.30
CA ASP A 784 -15.58 6.84 -8.01
C ASP A 784 -14.07 6.92 -8.36
N ALA A 785 -13.36 5.78 -8.39
CA ALA A 785 -11.91 5.75 -8.69
C ALA A 785 -11.59 6.18 -10.13
N GLY A 786 -10.74 7.19 -10.27
CA GLY A 786 -10.47 7.88 -11.54
C GLY A 786 -10.03 7.00 -12.72
N LEU A 787 -9.39 5.85 -12.47
CA LEU A 787 -9.01 4.92 -13.54
C LEU A 787 -10.21 4.30 -14.28
N PHE A 788 -11.36 4.14 -13.62
CA PHE A 788 -12.57 3.58 -14.24
C PHE A 788 -13.31 4.60 -15.12
N LEU A 789 -12.99 5.89 -15.01
CA LEU A 789 -13.60 6.94 -15.82
C LEU A 789 -12.94 7.10 -17.20
N VAL A 790 -11.81 6.41 -17.46
CA VAL A 790 -11.20 6.38 -18.80
C VAL A 790 -12.12 5.64 -19.77
N GLY A 791 -12.43 6.27 -20.92
CA GLY A 791 -13.42 5.79 -21.87
C GLY A 791 -14.89 6.03 -21.46
N CYS A 792 -15.15 6.60 -20.27
CA CYS A 792 -16.51 6.92 -19.85
C CYS A 792 -17.00 8.21 -20.51
N THR A 793 -18.10 8.14 -21.27
CA THR A 793 -18.74 9.30 -21.90
C THR A 793 -19.77 10.00 -21.02
N GLN A 794 -20.14 9.39 -19.88
CA GLN A 794 -21.25 9.80 -19.00
C GLN A 794 -20.80 10.27 -17.61
N VAL A 795 -19.56 10.74 -17.45
CA VAL A 795 -18.95 11.09 -16.14
C VAL A 795 -19.82 12.01 -15.28
N GLU A 796 -20.46 13.03 -15.87
CA GLU A 796 -21.34 13.94 -15.11
C GLU A 796 -22.69 13.31 -14.73
N GLU A 797 -23.18 12.31 -15.48
CA GLU A 797 -24.34 11.52 -15.08
C GLU A 797 -23.98 10.58 -13.92
N LEU A 798 -22.76 10.03 -13.89
CA LEU A 798 -22.23 9.26 -12.75
C LEU A 798 -21.99 10.16 -11.51
N ARG A 799 -21.54 11.41 -11.69
CA ARG A 799 -21.43 12.40 -10.60
C ARG A 799 -22.81 12.74 -10.03
N ALA A 800 -23.81 12.94 -10.89
CA ALA A 800 -25.20 13.17 -10.49
C ALA A 800 -25.83 11.93 -9.81
N ALA A 801 -25.54 10.72 -10.30
CA ALA A 801 -25.95 9.46 -9.68
C ALA A 801 -25.39 9.31 -8.26
N THR A 802 -24.08 9.56 -8.10
CA THR A 802 -23.39 9.55 -6.80
C THR A 802 -24.04 10.52 -5.82
N LEU A 803 -24.32 11.75 -6.27
CA LEU A 803 -25.00 12.78 -5.47
C LEU A 803 -26.45 12.39 -5.12
N ALA A 804 -27.17 11.70 -6.01
CA ALA A 804 -28.55 11.27 -5.78
C ALA A 804 -28.67 10.08 -4.80
N ASP A 805 -27.68 9.20 -4.76
CA ASP A 805 -27.68 8.02 -3.88
C ASP A 805 -27.03 8.30 -2.52
N VAL A 806 -25.86 8.95 -2.48
CA VAL A 806 -25.11 9.25 -1.26
C VAL A 806 -25.53 10.57 -0.60
N GLY A 807 -26.08 11.51 -1.38
CA GLY A 807 -26.54 12.81 -0.89
C GLY A 807 -25.44 13.87 -0.74
N PRO A 808 -25.83 15.17 -0.67
CA PRO A 808 -24.91 16.31 -0.64
C PRO A 808 -24.17 16.44 0.70
N GLY A 809 -22.98 17.05 0.69
CA GLY A 809 -22.24 17.34 1.91
C GLY A 809 -21.38 16.19 2.43
N ARG A 810 -20.83 15.33 1.54
CA ARG A 810 -19.82 14.33 1.94
C ARG A 810 -18.58 15.03 2.51
N VAL A 811 -17.83 14.33 3.36
CA VAL A 811 -16.58 14.81 3.93
C VAL A 811 -15.45 13.93 3.40
N LEU A 812 -14.54 14.52 2.61
CA LEU A 812 -13.50 13.83 1.85
C LEU A 812 -12.10 14.17 2.42
N PRO A 813 -11.39 13.24 3.10
CA PRO A 813 -10.09 13.52 3.69
C PRO A 813 -8.99 13.89 2.68
N LEU A 814 -8.21 14.92 2.98
CA LEU A 814 -7.01 15.28 2.21
C LEU A 814 -5.79 14.49 2.70
N TYR A 815 -5.44 13.43 1.97
CA TYR A 815 -4.28 12.58 2.26
C TYR A 815 -2.94 13.19 1.82
N PRO A 816 -1.84 12.93 2.54
CA PRO A 816 -0.48 13.35 2.15
C PRO A 816 0.10 12.46 1.02
N LEU A 817 1.16 12.95 0.36
CA LEU A 817 1.77 12.32 -0.82
C LEU A 817 2.50 10.98 -0.57
N ASP A 818 2.77 10.65 0.68
CA ASP A 818 3.37 9.39 1.11
C ASP A 818 2.34 8.35 1.59
N TRP A 819 1.04 8.69 1.58
CA TRP A 819 -0.02 7.80 2.03
C TRP A 819 -0.02 6.45 1.28
N PRO A 820 -0.01 5.30 1.97
CA PRO A 820 0.11 4.00 1.31
C PRO A 820 -1.01 3.74 0.30
N ARG A 821 -0.60 3.32 -0.91
CA ARG A 821 -1.49 2.94 -2.03
C ARG A 821 -2.39 4.05 -2.60
N TYR A 822 -2.36 5.28 -2.08
CA TYR A 822 -3.07 6.40 -2.68
C TYR A 822 -2.30 6.91 -3.91
N THR A 823 -2.94 6.89 -5.08
CA THR A 823 -2.37 7.31 -6.38
C THR A 823 -3.45 8.00 -7.21
N SER A 824 -3.06 8.73 -8.26
CA SER A 824 -3.97 9.39 -9.19
C SER A 824 -4.97 8.45 -9.89
N ARG A 825 -4.65 7.15 -9.96
CA ARG A 825 -5.54 6.10 -10.50
C ARG A 825 -6.69 5.74 -9.54
N LEU A 826 -6.39 5.74 -8.24
CA LEU A 826 -7.26 5.20 -7.18
C LEU A 826 -7.95 6.28 -6.35
N SER A 827 -7.59 7.56 -6.54
CA SER A 827 -8.29 8.69 -5.95
C SER A 827 -9.70 8.85 -6.54
N GLY A 828 -10.62 9.35 -5.71
CA GLY A 828 -11.98 9.70 -6.12
C GLY A 828 -12.01 10.83 -7.15
N ALA A 829 -12.99 10.77 -8.04
CA ALA A 829 -13.15 11.66 -9.18
C ALA A 829 -14.62 12.05 -9.46
N LEU A 830 -15.58 11.46 -8.75
CA LEU A 830 -17.01 11.79 -8.76
C LEU A 830 -17.40 12.69 -7.56
N ASP A 831 -16.44 13.50 -7.06
CA ASP A 831 -16.70 14.58 -6.10
C ASP A 831 -17.51 15.71 -6.73
N ASN A 832 -18.28 16.45 -5.94
CA ASN A 832 -19.11 17.56 -6.42
C ASN A 832 -19.02 18.79 -5.49
N ASP A 833 -19.54 19.92 -5.97
CA ASP A 833 -19.46 21.24 -5.31
C ASP A 833 -20.10 21.29 -3.91
N THR A 834 -20.95 20.33 -3.55
CA THR A 834 -21.51 20.21 -2.19
C THR A 834 -20.63 19.42 -1.23
N ASP A 835 -19.65 18.65 -1.73
CA ASP A 835 -18.74 17.85 -0.90
C ASP A 835 -17.62 18.72 -0.33
N PHE A 836 -17.31 18.53 0.95
CA PHE A 836 -16.26 19.23 1.68
C PHE A 836 -14.96 18.43 1.72
N GLN A 837 -13.82 19.13 1.67
CA GLN A 837 -12.49 18.51 1.77
C GLN A 837 -11.94 18.68 3.19
N LEU A 838 -11.71 17.60 3.93
CA LEU A 838 -11.24 17.65 5.31
C LEU A 838 -9.70 17.71 5.37
N GLY A 839 -9.17 18.88 5.74
CA GLY A 839 -7.75 19.08 6.02
C GLY A 839 -7.36 18.42 7.34
N ILE A 840 -6.92 17.16 7.29
CA ILE A 840 -6.46 16.37 8.45
C ILE A 840 -4.95 16.49 8.67
N LEU A 841 -4.19 16.66 7.58
CA LEU A 841 -2.73 16.70 7.46
C LEU A 841 -2.37 17.62 6.28
N PRO A 842 -1.08 17.91 6.01
CA PRO A 842 -0.60 18.66 4.83
C PRO A 842 -0.82 17.95 3.46
N GLY A 843 -2.05 17.57 3.13
CA GLY A 843 -2.43 17.08 1.81
C GLY A 843 -2.31 18.16 0.71
N PRO A 844 -2.22 17.76 -0.58
CA PRO A 844 -2.15 18.66 -1.72
C PRO A 844 -3.52 18.87 -2.40
N GLY A 845 -3.63 19.92 -3.21
CA GLY A 845 -4.77 20.14 -4.11
C GLY A 845 -6.05 20.51 -3.40
N ALA A 846 -5.94 21.28 -2.31
CA ALA A 846 -7.07 21.75 -1.54
C ALA A 846 -7.83 22.84 -2.31
N ASP A 847 -9.15 22.69 -2.42
CA ASP A 847 -10.04 23.73 -2.92
C ASP A 847 -10.38 24.72 -1.78
N PRO A 848 -10.00 26.01 -1.87
CA PRO A 848 -10.23 26.97 -0.79
C PRO A 848 -11.71 27.17 -0.39
N ASP A 849 -12.66 26.96 -1.31
CA ASP A 849 -14.08 27.11 -0.98
C ASP A 849 -14.61 25.87 -0.24
N ARG A 850 -14.15 24.68 -0.61
CA ARG A 850 -14.61 23.38 -0.08
C ARG A 850 -13.78 22.87 1.11
N LEU A 851 -12.60 23.43 1.36
CA LEU A 851 -11.69 23.05 2.45
C LEU A 851 -12.28 23.32 3.84
N ILE A 852 -12.21 22.32 4.71
CA ILE A 852 -12.47 22.42 6.15
C ILE A 852 -11.23 21.94 6.90
N PRO A 853 -10.47 22.82 7.56
CA PRO A 853 -9.42 22.41 8.47
C PRO A 853 -9.99 21.62 9.65
N VAL A 854 -9.38 20.50 10.03
CA VAL A 854 -9.82 19.70 11.20
C VAL A 854 -9.75 20.49 12.52
N THR A 855 -8.94 21.57 12.55
CA THR A 855 -8.85 22.53 13.66
C THR A 855 -9.96 23.59 13.68
N ALA A 856 -10.78 23.70 12.61
CA ALA A 856 -11.96 24.56 12.56
C ALA A 856 -13.22 23.90 13.15
N LEU A 857 -13.12 22.64 13.58
CA LEU A 857 -14.25 21.79 13.95
C LEU A 857 -14.30 21.50 15.45
N THR A 858 -15.52 21.39 15.97
CA THR A 858 -15.84 20.94 17.34
C THR A 858 -16.82 19.79 17.32
N VAL A 859 -16.78 18.92 18.33
CA VAL A 859 -17.73 17.81 18.53
C VAL A 859 -18.44 17.98 19.87
N SER A 860 -19.76 17.72 19.89
CA SER A 860 -20.57 17.74 21.12
C SER A 860 -21.71 16.72 21.09
N GLU A 861 -22.06 16.21 22.26
CA GLU A 861 -23.19 15.29 22.48
C GLU A 861 -24.54 16.04 22.40
N ARG A 862 -25.47 15.55 21.57
CA ARG A 862 -26.81 16.12 21.35
C ARG A 862 -27.85 15.02 21.19
N ASP A 863 -28.89 15.05 22.01
CA ASP A 863 -30.00 14.09 22.02
C ASP A 863 -29.60 12.60 22.17
N GLY A 864 -28.32 12.33 22.50
CA GLY A 864 -27.70 11.02 22.63
C GLY A 864 -26.53 10.79 21.65
N ASP A 865 -26.50 11.53 20.54
CA ASP A 865 -25.55 11.35 19.44
C ASP A 865 -24.36 12.31 19.53
N LEU A 866 -23.19 11.89 19.05
CA LEU A 866 -22.04 12.77 18.86
C LEU A 866 -22.12 13.47 17.50
N VAL A 867 -22.17 14.79 17.51
CA VAL A 867 -22.30 15.62 16.31
C VAL A 867 -21.12 16.58 16.21
N VAL A 868 -20.53 16.65 15.02
CA VAL A 868 -19.44 17.57 14.66
C VAL A 868 -20.03 18.83 14.02
N HIS A 869 -19.47 19.98 14.34
CA HIS A 869 -19.96 21.31 13.96
C HIS A 869 -18.82 22.18 13.43
N GLY A 870 -19.10 22.93 12.36
CA GLY A 870 -18.20 23.98 11.84
C GLY A 870 -18.62 24.49 10.47
N ARG A 871 -18.14 25.68 10.08
CA ARG A 871 -18.59 26.42 8.88
C ARG A 871 -20.12 26.50 8.71
N GLY A 872 -20.86 26.62 9.83
CA GLY A 872 -22.34 26.63 9.87
C GLY A 872 -22.99 25.24 9.81
N GLN A 873 -22.29 24.25 9.28
CA GLN A 873 -22.79 22.91 8.99
C GLN A 873 -22.65 21.95 10.18
N ARG A 874 -23.34 20.79 10.10
CA ARG A 874 -23.34 19.72 11.09
C ARG A 874 -23.28 18.34 10.45
N TRP A 875 -22.51 17.44 11.05
CA TRP A 875 -22.38 16.04 10.63
C TRP A 875 -22.42 15.13 11.88
N PRO A 876 -23.13 14.00 11.87
CA PRO A 876 -22.90 12.94 12.85
C PRO A 876 -21.43 12.49 12.80
N LEU A 877 -20.88 12.08 13.95
CA LEU A 877 -19.47 11.74 14.06
C LEU A 877 -19.02 10.66 13.06
N ILE A 878 -19.88 9.69 12.75
CA ILE A 878 -19.61 8.62 11.78
C ILE A 878 -19.28 9.14 10.38
N GLU A 879 -19.92 10.24 9.93
CA GLU A 879 -19.71 10.83 8.60
C GLU A 879 -18.30 11.41 8.44
N MET A 880 -17.65 11.82 9.54
CA MET A 880 -16.27 12.33 9.54
C MET A 880 -15.21 11.23 9.37
N PHE A 881 -15.60 9.97 9.57
CA PHE A 881 -14.74 8.78 9.45
C PHE A 881 -15.26 7.78 8.40
N ALA A 882 -16.33 8.12 7.68
CA ALA A 882 -17.07 7.23 6.77
C ALA A 882 -16.19 6.49 5.75
N GLU A 883 -15.17 7.16 5.20
CA GLU A 883 -14.23 6.54 4.26
C GLU A 883 -13.31 5.52 4.96
N LEU A 884 -12.69 5.89 6.08
CA LEU A 884 -11.80 4.99 6.83
C LEU A 884 -12.55 3.76 7.36
N ILE A 885 -13.79 3.96 7.82
CA ILE A 885 -14.69 2.89 8.26
C ILE A 885 -15.14 2.03 7.08
N GLY A 886 -15.40 2.61 5.90
CA GLY A 886 -15.70 1.87 4.67
C GLY A 886 -14.57 0.91 4.24
N ILE A 887 -13.31 1.38 4.24
CA ILE A 887 -12.13 0.55 3.94
C ILE A 887 -12.05 -0.66 4.90
N HIS A 888 -12.36 -0.44 6.18
CA HIS A 888 -12.36 -1.49 7.19
C HIS A 888 -13.57 -2.45 7.06
N THR A 889 -14.74 -1.92 6.72
CA THR A 889 -15.99 -2.68 6.49
C THR A 889 -15.86 -3.62 5.28
N GLN A 890 -15.26 -3.17 4.18
CA GLN A 890 -14.91 -4.03 3.03
C GLN A 890 -14.08 -5.24 3.48
N GLY A 891 -13.01 -5.01 4.25
CA GLY A 891 -12.08 -6.07 4.68
C GLY A 891 -12.70 -7.11 5.64
N ALA A 892 -13.87 -6.81 6.21
CA ALA A 892 -14.63 -7.66 7.12
C ALA A 892 -15.66 -8.56 6.42
N PHE A 893 -16.03 -8.29 5.16
CA PHE A 893 -17.06 -9.06 4.45
C PHE A 893 -16.53 -10.45 4.02
N LYS A 894 -16.59 -11.42 4.94
CA LYS A 894 -16.11 -12.80 4.74
C LYS A 894 -17.16 -13.82 5.15
N LEU A 895 -17.57 -14.64 4.18
CA LEU A 895 -18.70 -15.57 4.30
C LEU A 895 -18.34 -16.93 4.90
N VAL A 896 -17.05 -17.30 4.98
CA VAL A 896 -16.62 -18.65 5.40
C VAL A 896 -15.39 -18.60 6.31
N ALA A 897 -15.42 -19.42 7.37
CA ALA A 897 -14.31 -19.56 8.30
C ALA A 897 -13.07 -20.22 7.65
N ALA A 898 -11.90 -20.06 8.29
CA ALA A 898 -10.62 -20.58 7.81
C ALA A 898 -10.42 -22.08 8.14
N THR A 899 -11.38 -22.93 7.77
CA THR A 899 -11.33 -24.40 7.94
C THR A 899 -10.32 -25.08 7.01
N GLY A 900 -9.95 -26.33 7.29
CA GLY A 900 -9.00 -27.11 6.45
C GLY A 900 -9.53 -27.41 5.05
N HIS A 901 -10.84 -27.58 4.90
CA HIS A 901 -11.56 -27.59 3.62
C HIS A 901 -12.84 -26.76 3.73
N THR A 902 -13.29 -26.21 2.61
CA THR A 902 -14.59 -25.55 2.46
C THR A 902 -15.19 -26.00 1.11
N PRO A 903 -16.42 -26.55 1.09
CA PRO A 903 -17.13 -26.88 -0.16
C PRO A 903 -17.30 -25.66 -1.06
N ARG A 904 -17.52 -25.89 -2.36
CA ARG A 904 -18.15 -24.89 -3.22
C ARG A 904 -19.57 -24.61 -2.69
N ILE A 905 -19.86 -23.38 -2.26
CA ILE A 905 -21.18 -22.96 -1.77
C ILE A 905 -21.90 -22.20 -2.89
N THR A 906 -23.01 -22.75 -3.37
CA THR A 906 -23.87 -22.13 -4.38
C THR A 906 -25.22 -21.74 -3.78
N VAL A 907 -25.65 -20.50 -4.00
CA VAL A 907 -27.01 -20.02 -3.74
C VAL A 907 -27.70 -19.74 -5.07
N ASP A 908 -28.81 -20.43 -5.34
CA ASP A 908 -29.53 -20.44 -6.61
C ASP A 908 -28.63 -20.76 -7.82
N ARG A 909 -28.11 -19.73 -8.51
CA ARG A 909 -27.19 -19.83 -9.65
C ARG A 909 -25.82 -19.19 -9.38
N MET A 910 -25.57 -18.70 -8.17
CA MET A 910 -24.37 -17.95 -7.80
C MET A 910 -23.50 -18.72 -6.81
N VAL A 911 -22.26 -19.02 -7.21
CA VAL A 911 -21.22 -19.54 -6.33
C VAL A 911 -20.76 -18.40 -5.43
N LEU A 912 -21.08 -18.48 -4.14
CA LEU A 912 -20.70 -17.51 -3.10
C LEU A 912 -19.32 -17.81 -2.50
N ALA A 913 -18.95 -19.10 -2.47
CA ALA A 913 -17.60 -19.54 -2.11
C ALA A 913 -17.16 -20.65 -3.06
N ARG A 914 -15.94 -20.55 -3.58
CA ARG A 914 -15.27 -21.59 -4.39
C ARG A 914 -14.70 -22.69 -3.49
N GLU A 915 -14.71 -23.96 -3.94
CA GLU A 915 -14.08 -25.08 -3.22
C GLU A 915 -12.63 -24.72 -2.87
N THR A 916 -12.29 -24.82 -1.58
CA THR A 916 -11.05 -24.27 -1.02
C THR A 916 -10.45 -25.22 0.02
N TRP A 917 -9.15 -25.49 -0.11
CA TRP A 917 -8.34 -26.30 0.80
C TRP A 917 -7.31 -25.40 1.49
N ARG A 918 -7.03 -25.64 2.78
CA ARG A 918 -6.07 -24.86 3.58
C ARG A 918 -5.15 -25.80 4.35
N THR A 919 -3.85 -25.62 4.14
CA THR A 919 -2.78 -26.46 4.71
C THR A 919 -1.56 -25.59 5.06
N THR A 920 -0.45 -26.20 5.50
CA THR A 920 0.85 -25.54 5.68
C THR A 920 1.83 -25.97 4.58
N ILE A 921 3.00 -25.33 4.48
CA ILE A 921 4.03 -25.78 3.52
C ILE A 921 4.46 -27.21 3.83
N ALA A 922 4.68 -27.55 5.10
CA ALA A 922 4.93 -28.95 5.51
C ALA A 922 3.79 -29.88 5.09
N GLY A 923 2.54 -29.46 5.25
CA GLY A 923 1.34 -30.21 4.84
C GLY A 923 1.17 -30.41 3.33
N THR A 924 2.00 -29.77 2.49
CA THR A 924 2.09 -30.13 1.05
C THR A 924 3.03 -31.31 0.78
N GLY A 925 4.08 -31.48 1.59
CA GLY A 925 5.19 -32.39 1.30
C GLY A 925 6.06 -32.04 0.08
N LEU A 926 5.80 -30.93 -0.63
CA LEU A 926 6.42 -30.63 -1.92
C LEU A 926 7.75 -29.85 -1.81
N ALA A 927 7.93 -29.04 -0.75
CA ALA A 927 9.07 -28.11 -0.62
C ALA A 927 10.45 -28.82 -0.58
N ASP A 928 10.51 -30.05 -0.08
CA ASP A 928 11.73 -30.85 0.01
C ASP A 928 12.08 -31.65 -1.24
N VAL A 929 11.14 -31.81 -2.17
CA VAL A 929 11.39 -32.59 -3.39
C VAL A 929 12.35 -31.82 -4.31
N ARG A 930 13.26 -32.54 -4.98
CA ARG A 930 14.32 -31.97 -5.84
C ARG A 930 14.35 -32.70 -7.19
N GLY A 931 14.48 -31.94 -8.27
CA GLY A 931 14.49 -32.45 -9.65
C GLY A 931 13.08 -32.46 -10.24
N GLU A 932 12.95 -31.88 -11.44
CA GLU A 932 11.67 -31.53 -12.06
C GLU A 932 10.71 -32.75 -12.15
N GLN A 933 11.22 -33.91 -12.60
CA GLN A 933 10.49 -35.19 -12.65
C GLN A 933 9.95 -35.65 -11.28
N ALA A 934 10.79 -35.60 -10.24
CA ALA A 934 10.39 -36.06 -8.91
C ALA A 934 9.40 -35.09 -8.26
N GLN A 935 9.58 -33.79 -8.49
CA GLN A 935 8.64 -32.73 -8.08
C GLN A 935 7.26 -32.94 -8.74
N TYR A 936 7.22 -33.32 -10.01
CA TYR A 936 5.98 -33.68 -10.71
C TYR A 936 5.29 -34.92 -10.11
N LEU A 937 6.00 -36.04 -9.91
CA LEU A 937 5.45 -37.24 -9.25
C LEU A 937 5.01 -37.00 -7.79
N ALA A 938 5.59 -36.00 -7.10
CA ALA A 938 5.11 -35.58 -5.79
C ALA A 938 3.82 -34.75 -5.89
N ALA A 939 3.74 -33.81 -6.83
CA ALA A 939 2.52 -33.02 -7.06
C ALA A 939 1.33 -33.89 -7.51
N ARG A 940 1.54 -34.88 -8.40
CA ARG A 940 0.50 -35.85 -8.78
C ARG A 940 -0.05 -36.63 -7.59
N ARG A 941 0.84 -37.19 -6.75
CA ARG A 941 0.43 -37.90 -5.51
C ARG A 941 -0.29 -36.98 -4.53
N TRP A 942 0.20 -35.76 -4.31
CA TRP A 942 -0.43 -34.78 -3.43
C TRP A 942 -1.82 -34.40 -3.93
N ARG A 943 -1.98 -34.13 -5.23
CA ARG A 943 -3.27 -33.87 -5.88
C ARG A 943 -4.25 -35.03 -5.67
N ALA A 944 -3.83 -36.26 -5.97
CA ALA A 944 -4.65 -37.45 -5.81
C ALA A 944 -5.07 -37.69 -4.34
N ALA A 945 -4.15 -37.49 -3.39
CA ALA A 945 -4.41 -37.67 -1.96
C ALA A 945 -5.29 -36.56 -1.33
N THR A 946 -5.43 -35.41 -1.98
CA THR A 946 -6.25 -34.26 -1.52
C THR A 946 -7.53 -34.06 -2.33
N GLY A 947 -7.73 -34.84 -3.40
CA GLY A 947 -8.89 -34.72 -4.29
C GLY A 947 -8.97 -33.41 -5.07
N LEU A 948 -7.84 -32.73 -5.24
CA LEU A 948 -7.73 -31.43 -5.93
C LEU A 948 -8.04 -31.56 -7.45
N PRO A 949 -8.62 -30.51 -8.07
CA PRO A 949 -8.75 -30.43 -9.53
C PRO A 949 -7.38 -30.34 -10.22
N GLU A 950 -7.36 -30.38 -11.56
CA GLU A 950 -6.10 -30.24 -12.32
C GLU A 950 -5.54 -28.81 -12.25
N THR A 951 -6.42 -27.80 -12.34
CA THR A 951 -6.07 -26.37 -12.29
C THR A 951 -6.63 -25.70 -11.04
N VAL A 952 -5.79 -24.90 -10.38
CA VAL A 952 -6.09 -24.22 -9.11
C VAL A 952 -5.49 -22.82 -9.05
N PHE A 953 -6.01 -21.99 -8.16
CA PHE A 953 -5.29 -20.83 -7.64
C PHE A 953 -4.67 -21.16 -6.28
N VAL A 954 -3.42 -20.76 -6.05
CA VAL A 954 -2.71 -20.98 -4.78
C VAL A 954 -2.24 -19.65 -4.20
N SER A 955 -2.54 -19.42 -2.93
CA SER A 955 -2.02 -18.31 -2.12
C SER A 955 -1.17 -18.87 -0.98
N ILE A 956 0.11 -18.52 -0.98
CA ILE A 956 1.01 -18.73 0.16
C ILE A 956 0.93 -17.45 1.00
N ALA A 957 0.87 -17.55 2.34
CA ALA A 957 0.65 -16.38 3.21
C ALA A 957 1.76 -15.30 3.16
N THR A 958 2.90 -15.60 2.53
CA THR A 958 4.02 -14.67 2.28
C THR A 958 3.88 -13.91 0.95
N GLU A 959 2.97 -14.33 0.08
CA GLU A 959 2.74 -13.76 -1.26
C GLU A 959 1.57 -12.77 -1.26
N THR A 960 1.72 -11.67 -1.99
CA THR A 960 0.70 -10.59 -2.01
C THR A 960 -0.55 -10.93 -2.83
N LYS A 961 -0.49 -11.92 -3.72
CA LYS A 961 -1.62 -12.38 -4.56
C LYS A 961 -1.55 -13.89 -4.79
N PRO A 962 -2.69 -14.57 -5.00
CA PRO A 962 -2.71 -15.94 -5.50
C PRO A 962 -2.02 -16.06 -6.87
N CYS A 963 -1.36 -17.17 -7.15
CA CYS A 963 -0.89 -17.57 -8.48
C CYS A 963 -1.77 -18.68 -9.05
N TYR A 964 -1.84 -18.80 -10.38
CA TYR A 964 -2.43 -19.96 -11.05
C TYR A 964 -1.43 -21.12 -11.01
N VAL A 965 -1.90 -22.34 -10.82
CA VAL A 965 -1.09 -23.56 -10.92
C VAL A 965 -1.89 -24.63 -11.65
N ASP A 966 -1.36 -25.08 -12.78
CA ASP A 966 -1.76 -26.31 -13.44
C ASP A 966 -0.88 -27.46 -12.93
N LEU A 967 -1.51 -28.44 -12.26
CA LEU A 967 -0.87 -29.64 -11.71
C LEU A 967 -0.63 -30.73 -12.77
N GLY A 968 -1.10 -30.53 -14.00
CA GLY A 968 -0.72 -31.26 -15.20
C GLY A 968 0.51 -30.67 -15.90
N SER A 969 0.92 -29.43 -15.58
CA SER A 969 2.06 -28.76 -16.22
C SER A 969 3.40 -28.99 -15.49
N PRO A 970 4.45 -29.48 -16.17
CA PRO A 970 5.77 -29.66 -15.56
C PRO A 970 6.43 -28.35 -15.13
N VAL A 971 6.18 -27.24 -15.86
CA VAL A 971 6.77 -25.93 -15.53
C VAL A 971 6.04 -25.25 -14.36
N TYR A 972 4.70 -25.27 -14.32
CA TYR A 972 3.97 -24.66 -13.20
C TYR A 972 4.14 -25.45 -11.89
N VAL A 973 4.22 -26.78 -11.93
CA VAL A 973 4.59 -27.58 -10.75
C VAL A 973 6.01 -27.23 -10.27
N THR A 974 6.97 -27.05 -11.18
CA THR A 974 8.34 -26.66 -10.81
C THR A 974 8.38 -25.28 -10.15
N ILE A 975 7.66 -24.29 -10.71
CA ILE A 975 7.50 -22.95 -10.11
C ILE A 975 6.87 -23.05 -8.72
N PHE A 976 5.76 -23.78 -8.57
CA PHE A 976 5.04 -23.91 -7.31
C PHE A 976 5.92 -24.53 -6.20
N CYS A 977 6.65 -25.61 -6.50
CA CYS A 977 7.60 -26.21 -5.58
C CYS A 977 8.73 -25.24 -5.18
N SER A 978 9.19 -24.38 -6.11
CA SER A 978 10.20 -23.35 -5.82
C SER A 978 9.65 -22.22 -4.94
N MET A 979 8.40 -21.78 -5.16
CA MET A 979 7.72 -20.79 -4.30
C MET A 979 7.55 -21.31 -2.87
N LEU A 980 7.04 -22.54 -2.70
CA LEU A 980 6.94 -23.20 -1.39
C LEU A 980 8.29 -23.29 -0.69
N ARG A 981 9.36 -23.62 -1.42
CA ARG A 981 10.71 -23.69 -0.85
C ARG A 981 11.24 -22.33 -0.41
N ALA A 982 11.04 -21.27 -1.21
CA ALA A 982 11.47 -19.92 -0.88
C ALA A 982 10.72 -19.34 0.34
N ALA A 983 9.42 -19.58 0.43
CA ALA A 983 8.60 -19.19 1.58
C ALA A 983 9.03 -19.95 2.85
N ARG A 984 9.28 -21.28 2.76
CA ARG A 984 9.78 -22.08 3.89
C ARG A 984 11.12 -21.60 4.41
N LEU A 985 12.08 -21.34 3.52
CA LEU A 985 13.42 -20.86 3.90
C LEU A 985 13.38 -19.50 4.61
N SER A 986 12.40 -18.66 4.29
CA SER A 986 12.26 -17.32 4.85
C SER A 986 11.37 -17.25 6.11
N HIS A 987 10.39 -18.15 6.26
CA HIS A 987 9.31 -18.03 7.25
C HIS A 987 8.88 -19.34 7.94
N GLY A 988 9.54 -20.47 7.67
CA GLY A 988 9.29 -21.76 8.33
C GLY A 988 8.23 -22.64 7.68
N ASP A 989 7.97 -23.79 8.30
CA ASP A 989 7.13 -24.87 7.75
C ASP A 989 5.62 -24.63 7.91
N ASP A 990 5.21 -23.89 8.95
CA ASP A 990 3.81 -23.63 9.31
C ASP A 990 3.15 -22.51 8.51
N VAL A 991 3.88 -21.93 7.54
CA VAL A 991 3.35 -20.92 6.62
C VAL A 991 2.11 -21.48 5.90
N ARG A 992 0.98 -20.77 6.03
CA ARG A 992 -0.31 -21.19 5.47
C ARG A 992 -0.27 -21.16 3.94
N VAL A 993 -0.78 -22.23 3.33
CA VAL A 993 -1.04 -22.38 1.91
C VAL A 993 -2.54 -22.59 1.72
N THR A 994 -3.19 -21.68 1.00
CA THR A 994 -4.59 -21.78 0.60
C THR A 994 -4.65 -22.13 -0.88
N ILE A 995 -5.42 -23.17 -1.22
CA ILE A 995 -5.67 -23.61 -2.59
C ILE A 995 -7.15 -23.42 -2.85
N THR A 996 -7.54 -22.82 -3.96
CA THR A 996 -8.93 -22.63 -4.37
C THR A 996 -9.10 -23.14 -5.80
N GLU A 997 -10.23 -23.77 -6.10
CA GLU A 997 -10.54 -24.23 -7.46
C GLU A 997 -10.49 -23.09 -8.49
N MET A 998 -10.11 -23.43 -9.72
CA MET A 998 -10.23 -22.49 -10.83
C MET A 998 -11.70 -22.40 -11.28
N LEU A 999 -12.32 -21.23 -11.08
CA LEU A 999 -13.67 -20.94 -11.56
C LEU A 999 -13.82 -19.43 -11.87
N PRO A 1000 -14.16 -19.02 -13.11
CA PRO A 1000 -14.43 -19.85 -14.29
C PRO A 1000 -13.20 -20.65 -14.77
N THR A 1001 -13.45 -21.78 -15.43
CA THR A 1001 -12.45 -22.52 -16.23
C THR A 1001 -12.28 -21.90 -17.63
N PRO A 1002 -11.23 -22.21 -18.42
CA PRO A 1002 -11.03 -21.62 -19.76
C PRO A 1002 -12.21 -21.81 -20.71
N ASP A 1003 -12.92 -22.94 -20.61
CA ASP A 1003 -14.10 -23.22 -21.42
C ASP A 1003 -15.36 -22.47 -21.00
N GLU A 1004 -15.37 -21.86 -19.81
CA GLU A 1004 -16.46 -21.04 -19.26
C GLU A 1004 -16.21 -19.52 -19.43
N ALA A 1005 -15.17 -19.14 -20.18
CA ALA A 1005 -14.97 -17.77 -20.64
C ALA A 1005 -15.93 -17.45 -21.80
N TRP A 1006 -16.73 -16.40 -21.66
CA TRP A 1006 -17.83 -16.09 -22.60
C TRP A 1006 -17.59 -14.86 -23.50
N VAL A 1007 -16.66 -13.97 -23.14
CA VAL A 1007 -16.42 -12.70 -23.86
C VAL A 1007 -15.49 -12.94 -25.07
N PRO A 1008 -15.93 -12.67 -26.31
CA PRO A 1008 -15.15 -12.90 -27.51
C PRO A 1008 -14.23 -11.72 -27.90
N ASP A 1009 -13.34 -11.97 -28.87
CA ASP A 1009 -12.78 -10.95 -29.77
C ASP A 1009 -13.23 -11.20 -31.23
N ALA A 1010 -12.74 -10.38 -32.17
CA ALA A 1010 -13.03 -10.52 -33.60
C ALA A 1010 -12.48 -11.81 -34.25
N ALA A 1011 -11.59 -12.55 -33.58
CA ALA A 1011 -11.10 -13.85 -34.01
C ALA A 1011 -11.89 -15.03 -33.37
N GLY A 1012 -12.83 -14.73 -32.47
CA GLY A 1012 -13.59 -15.72 -31.70
C GLY A 1012 -12.82 -16.31 -30.51
N GLN A 1013 -11.68 -15.74 -30.13
CA GLN A 1013 -10.97 -16.14 -28.91
C GLN A 1013 -11.72 -15.63 -27.68
N ARG A 1014 -11.71 -16.41 -26.59
CA ARG A 1014 -12.53 -16.15 -25.40
C ARG A 1014 -11.68 -15.68 -24.24
N TYR A 1015 -12.15 -14.68 -23.52
CA TYR A 1015 -11.42 -13.99 -22.45
C TYR A 1015 -12.14 -14.14 -21.11
N PHE A 1016 -11.38 -14.29 -20.02
CA PHE A 1016 -11.97 -14.15 -18.70
C PHE A 1016 -12.48 -12.73 -18.52
N SER A 1017 -13.57 -12.60 -17.78
CA SER A 1017 -14.19 -11.32 -17.49
C SER A 1017 -14.67 -11.24 -16.04
N GLU A 1018 -14.85 -10.02 -15.57
CA GLU A 1018 -15.40 -9.68 -14.27
C GLU A 1018 -16.21 -8.39 -14.41
N ILE A 1019 -17.47 -8.46 -14.01
CA ILE A 1019 -18.45 -7.37 -14.08
C ILE A 1019 -18.56 -6.75 -12.69
N ARG A 1020 -18.29 -5.45 -12.62
CA ARG A 1020 -18.40 -4.63 -11.41
C ARG A 1020 -19.65 -3.77 -11.50
N VAL A 1021 -20.62 -4.01 -10.63
CA VAL A 1021 -21.86 -3.22 -10.56
C VAL A 1021 -21.86 -2.35 -9.31
N GLN A 1022 -22.70 -1.30 -9.26
CA GLN A 1022 -23.05 -0.62 -8.01
C GLN A 1022 -24.50 -0.94 -7.64
N VAL A 1023 -24.69 -1.52 -6.46
CA VAL A 1023 -26.01 -1.79 -5.88
C VAL A 1023 -26.26 -0.83 -4.72
N CYS A 1024 -27.45 -0.23 -4.71
CA CYS A 1024 -27.89 0.78 -3.77
C CYS A 1024 -28.99 0.23 -2.87
N ASP A 1025 -28.83 0.45 -1.57
CA ASP A 1025 -29.86 0.23 -0.56
C ASP A 1025 -31.08 1.11 -0.84
N PRO A 1026 -32.32 0.59 -0.81
CA PRO A 1026 -33.52 1.42 -0.88
C PRO A 1026 -33.49 2.52 0.19
N GLU A 1027 -33.11 2.19 1.41
CA GLU A 1027 -33.15 3.10 2.56
C GLU A 1027 -31.89 3.97 2.63
N PRO A 1028 -32.03 5.30 2.81
CA PRO A 1028 -30.89 6.16 3.13
C PRO A 1028 -30.46 5.96 4.59
N ALA A 1029 -29.20 6.23 4.88
CA ALA A 1029 -28.73 6.36 6.26
C ALA A 1029 -29.43 7.55 6.96
N ASP A 1030 -29.59 7.48 8.29
CA ASP A 1030 -30.08 8.63 9.06
C ASP A 1030 -28.94 9.62 9.29
N THR A 1031 -28.61 10.36 8.24
CA THR A 1031 -27.41 11.21 8.21
C THR A 1031 -27.48 12.40 9.17
N GLY A 1032 -28.60 12.67 9.86
CA GLY A 1032 -28.77 13.81 10.78
C GLY A 1032 -28.56 15.21 10.18
N ARG A 1033 -28.18 15.31 8.88
CA ARG A 1033 -27.78 16.54 8.18
C ARG A 1033 -28.97 17.48 8.04
N ARG A 1034 -29.10 18.40 9.01
CA ARG A 1034 -30.02 19.55 8.96
C ARG A 1034 -29.20 20.84 8.88
N PRO A 1035 -29.55 21.78 7.98
CA PRO A 1035 -29.12 23.17 8.13
C PRO A 1035 -29.66 23.74 9.48
#